data_AF-A0A948RPH2-F1
#
_entry.id   AF-A0A948RPH2-F1
#
_cell.length_a   1.000
_cell.length_b   1.000
_cell.length_c   1.000
_cell.angle_alpha   90.00
_cell.angle_beta   90.00
_cell.angle_gamma   90.00
#
_symmetry.space_group_name_H-M   'P 1'
#
loop_
_entity.id
_entity.type
_entity.pdbx_description
1 polymer ?
#
loop_
_entity_poly.entity_id
_entity_poly.type
_entity_poly.pdbx_seq_one_letter_code
_entity_poly.pdbx_strand_id
1 'polypeptide(L)'
;MLSSMACLAWVAVRAGRKPSRINYPCQRAALTHSAWLLPAAGLLAARAVRSRVARRALSLALVSLVVAGMALGVGGDGPAGAVGRPVPDLAAARANAATLEPAVWRGAAADGAHDVFVVDHVPPANPASASHDGVNALLRLLAEGGVHLYGSDIDNYLAAPDGLISPNDVVLVKVNAAWDQRGMTNTDVVRGIIAAVLSHPDGFTGEVVVVENCEGGVDYLQQYNNAENTAQSFQAVVDSFGDPARVSASSWWSFTDAAVNDFDTGDGRTGYVWLGDNMSYPKWTTPRGTLISLRNGVWTGSGYDRSRVKMINVPVLKSHSTAGVTGCMKNFMGVPSIHWTTDQHSDLLYRGFMGRLMNNLIFPTLNILDAVWVSPSHPRGPEGPYSLAVRTDILLAGTDPVAVDYYAAKHVLFPVSGYGRHDPDTPYGENTSPYHDGSSNTGYPYNAFRIMMDITAAELVRGGHDVSGDPARIAVHRRDLREGLGWTGGHCVVGTGEPATAWYFAEGTTRQGFEEWVCLENPGSEAAQVQLAFQDSSGEVIPIALDVPAGSRRTVHANRVVGPGKDVSCAVTSDRPIVAERATYFDYAGAWTGGHTVVGARAASQTWYFAEGYTGPGFDQYVCVLNPGESPAGLTFRFQTSEAGEVVKPGLSVGPHTRATFKVNDLLGAGYQNSLCLESDGPVVAERPVYFDYAGSGGFQWNGGHCVMGAAALSREYLFAEGTTREGFEEWLTVQNPGASTIRVNAEYLPGEGQGPAVSKAYDIAAGRRFTVHVADEVGADRDVSVRLNSASPFLAERPMYFRYRGYGADYTGGHCVVGAPGGLPECHFAEGYTGGTFQEWLCLANPGATDATVQVDYLTQEAGSLPARYVTVPAASRVNVRVNDSAGPGYQVSCRLKVLSGPDVMVERPMYFDYR
;
A
#
# COMPACT_ATOMS: atom_id res chain seq x y z
N MET A 1 41.58 -38.86 -24.68
CA MET A 1 43.06 -38.71 -24.68
C MET A 1 43.70 -39.07 -26.03
N LEU A 2 43.52 -40.29 -26.57
CA LEU A 2 44.06 -40.69 -27.89
C LEU A 2 43.62 -39.77 -29.05
N SER A 3 42.34 -39.38 -29.10
CA SER A 3 41.83 -38.42 -30.10
C SER A 3 42.52 -37.06 -30.00
N SER A 4 42.68 -36.51 -28.79
CA SER A 4 43.36 -35.23 -28.57
C SER A 4 44.85 -35.30 -28.92
N MET A 5 45.52 -36.44 -28.70
CA MET A 5 46.89 -36.66 -29.13
C MET A 5 47.02 -36.72 -30.66
N ALA A 6 46.07 -37.36 -31.34
CA ALA A 6 46.01 -37.39 -32.80
C ALA A 6 45.77 -35.99 -33.39
N CYS A 7 44.90 -35.18 -32.76
CA CYS A 7 44.68 -33.78 -33.14
C CYS A 7 45.95 -32.92 -32.94
N LEU A 8 46.70 -33.12 -31.85
CA LEU A 8 47.94 -32.39 -31.59
C LEU A 8 49.03 -32.76 -32.61
N ALA A 9 49.17 -34.06 -32.91
CA ALA A 9 50.09 -34.54 -33.94
C ALA A 9 49.70 -34.03 -35.33
N TRP A 10 48.41 -33.99 -35.65
CA TRP A 10 47.88 -33.43 -36.90
C TRP A 10 48.23 -31.95 -37.05
N VAL A 11 48.06 -31.14 -36.00
CA VAL A 11 48.48 -29.73 -36.00
C VAL A 11 49.99 -29.61 -36.23
N ALA A 12 50.79 -30.38 -35.49
CA ALA A 12 52.26 -30.33 -35.59
C ALA A 12 52.76 -30.68 -37.01
N VAL A 13 52.18 -31.72 -37.63
CA VAL A 13 52.52 -32.15 -38.99
C VAL A 13 52.07 -31.14 -40.05
N ARG A 14 50.86 -30.59 -39.92
CA ARG A 14 50.26 -29.74 -40.97
C ARG A 14 50.66 -28.27 -40.86
N ALA A 15 50.98 -27.77 -39.67
CA ALA A 15 51.59 -26.46 -39.49
C ALA A 15 53.05 -26.45 -40.02
N GLY A 16 53.79 -27.54 -39.79
CA GLY A 16 55.19 -27.66 -40.20
C GLY A 16 56.06 -26.52 -39.66
N ARG A 17 57.01 -26.03 -40.47
CA ARG A 17 57.90 -24.90 -40.11
C ARG A 17 57.32 -23.51 -40.41
N LYS A 18 56.07 -23.40 -40.87
CA LYS A 18 55.41 -22.12 -41.18
C LYS A 18 54.27 -21.88 -40.18
N PRO A 19 54.50 -21.11 -39.10
CA PRO A 19 53.52 -20.91 -38.02
C PRO A 19 52.18 -20.34 -38.46
N SER A 20 52.15 -19.56 -39.55
CA SER A 20 50.92 -19.00 -40.10
C SER A 20 49.88 -20.04 -40.55
N ARG A 21 50.29 -21.29 -40.79
CA ARG A 21 49.39 -22.39 -41.19
C ARG A 21 48.53 -22.93 -40.04
N ILE A 22 48.78 -22.50 -38.79
CA ILE A 22 47.92 -22.80 -37.64
C ILE A 22 46.57 -22.08 -37.76
N ASN A 23 46.52 -20.96 -38.48
CA ASN A 23 45.30 -20.16 -38.65
C ASN A 23 44.27 -20.79 -39.59
N TYR A 24 44.64 -21.87 -40.29
CA TYR A 24 43.70 -22.60 -41.14
C TYR A 24 42.60 -23.28 -40.29
N PRO A 25 41.34 -23.34 -40.77
CA PRO A 25 40.19 -23.73 -39.96
C PRO A 25 40.30 -25.11 -39.30
N CYS A 26 40.84 -26.10 -40.02
CA CYS A 26 40.98 -27.46 -39.51
C CYS A 26 42.14 -27.61 -38.49
N GLN A 27 43.18 -26.78 -38.57
CA GLN A 27 44.25 -26.69 -37.59
C GLN A 27 43.75 -25.99 -36.33
N ARG A 28 42.93 -24.94 -36.46
CA ARG A 28 42.30 -24.27 -35.31
C ARG A 28 41.36 -25.21 -34.56
N ALA A 29 40.49 -25.94 -35.26
CA ALA A 29 39.60 -26.92 -34.64
C ALA A 29 40.39 -28.04 -33.93
N ALA A 30 41.43 -28.57 -34.58
CA ALA A 30 42.29 -29.59 -33.97
C ALA A 30 43.08 -29.04 -32.77
N LEU A 31 43.49 -27.77 -32.79
CA LEU A 31 44.16 -27.11 -31.65
C LEU A 31 43.21 -26.97 -30.46
N THR A 32 41.96 -26.55 -30.67
CA THR A 32 40.96 -26.43 -29.61
C THR A 32 40.70 -27.77 -28.90
N HIS A 33 40.66 -28.89 -29.64
CA HIS A 33 40.48 -30.24 -29.08
C HIS A 33 41.73 -30.84 -28.40
N SER A 34 42.90 -30.20 -28.55
CA SER A 34 44.19 -30.71 -28.05
C SER A 34 44.98 -29.72 -27.18
N ALA A 35 44.52 -28.48 -27.02
CA ALA A 35 45.22 -27.41 -26.31
C ALA A 35 45.50 -27.73 -24.84
N TRP A 36 44.64 -28.51 -24.19
CA TRP A 36 44.82 -28.95 -22.80
C TRP A 36 46.02 -29.91 -22.60
N LEU A 37 46.59 -30.47 -23.69
CA LEU A 37 47.82 -31.28 -23.66
C LEU A 37 49.10 -30.44 -23.75
N LEU A 38 49.02 -29.15 -24.12
CA LEU A 38 50.18 -28.26 -24.26
C LEU A 38 50.98 -28.06 -22.95
N PRO A 39 50.36 -27.97 -21.76
CA PRO A 39 51.10 -27.90 -20.51
C PRO A 39 51.94 -29.15 -20.24
N ALA A 40 51.39 -30.34 -20.53
CA ALA A 40 52.10 -31.62 -20.38
C ALA A 40 53.27 -31.75 -21.38
N ALA A 41 53.08 -31.29 -22.62
CA ALA A 41 54.14 -31.22 -23.62
C ALA A 41 55.26 -30.23 -23.22
N GLY A 42 54.90 -29.09 -22.63
CA GLY A 42 55.85 -28.11 -22.09
C GLY A 42 56.67 -28.65 -20.91
N LEU A 43 56.05 -29.42 -20.02
CA LEU A 43 56.72 -30.11 -18.90
C LEU A 43 57.71 -31.19 -19.38
N LEU A 44 57.39 -31.93 -20.44
CA LEU A 44 58.29 -32.91 -21.06
C LEU A 44 59.47 -32.24 -21.78
N ALA A 45 59.23 -31.13 -22.49
CA ALA A 45 60.27 -30.33 -23.11
C ALA A 45 61.21 -29.68 -22.07
N ALA A 46 60.67 -29.19 -20.96
CA ALA A 46 61.44 -28.65 -19.83
C ALA A 46 62.31 -29.73 -19.15
N ARG A 47 61.85 -30.98 -19.12
CA ARG A 47 62.65 -32.13 -18.63
C ARG A 47 63.79 -32.52 -19.56
N ALA A 48 63.64 -32.30 -20.87
CA ALA A 48 64.65 -32.61 -21.88
C ALA A 48 65.81 -31.60 -21.93
N VAL A 49 65.60 -30.36 -21.48
CA VAL A 49 66.64 -29.31 -21.47
C VAL A 49 67.39 -29.31 -20.13
N ARG A 50 68.28 -30.30 -19.94
CA ARG A 50 69.27 -30.34 -18.86
C ARG A 50 70.64 -29.85 -19.37
N SER A 51 70.86 -28.55 -19.50
CA SER A 51 72.22 -28.00 -19.54
C SER A 51 72.30 -26.58 -18.97
N ARG A 52 73.47 -26.24 -18.43
CA ARG A 52 73.66 -25.42 -17.21
C ARG A 52 73.82 -23.90 -17.39
N VAL A 53 73.42 -23.26 -18.50
CA VAL A 53 73.89 -21.89 -18.79
C VAL A 53 72.83 -20.77 -18.76
N ALA A 54 71.52 -21.05 -18.66
CA ALA A 54 70.50 -19.97 -18.78
C ALA A 54 69.62 -19.74 -17.52
N ARG A 55 70.17 -19.89 -16.30
CA ARG A 55 69.37 -19.78 -15.05
C ARG A 55 68.85 -18.38 -14.69
N ARG A 56 69.28 -17.30 -15.35
CA ARG A 56 68.80 -15.94 -15.04
C ARG A 56 67.79 -15.35 -16.02
N ALA A 57 67.67 -15.90 -17.23
CA ALA A 57 66.67 -15.46 -18.21
C ALA A 57 65.39 -16.32 -18.20
N LEU A 58 65.49 -17.59 -17.76
CA LEU A 58 64.32 -18.49 -17.73
C LEU A 58 63.46 -18.35 -16.47
N SER A 59 64.02 -17.84 -15.36
CA SER A 59 63.28 -17.68 -14.09
C SER A 59 62.25 -16.56 -14.13
N LEU A 60 62.47 -15.49 -14.89
CA LEU A 60 61.46 -14.45 -15.11
C LEU A 60 60.36 -14.93 -16.07
N ALA A 61 60.70 -15.63 -17.16
CA ALA A 61 59.70 -16.16 -18.09
C ALA A 61 58.83 -17.29 -17.51
N LEU A 62 59.40 -18.16 -16.64
CA LEU A 62 58.62 -19.20 -15.96
C LEU A 62 57.74 -18.64 -14.84
N VAL A 63 58.20 -17.63 -14.09
CA VAL A 63 57.34 -16.96 -13.10
C VAL A 63 56.22 -16.20 -13.83
N SER A 64 56.48 -15.58 -14.99
CA SER A 64 55.42 -14.98 -15.81
C SER A 64 54.44 -16.01 -16.37
N LEU A 65 54.87 -17.22 -16.72
CA LEU A 65 53.98 -18.30 -17.20
C LEU A 65 53.19 -18.99 -16.09
N VAL A 66 53.76 -19.10 -14.88
CA VAL A 66 53.04 -19.61 -13.70
C VAL A 66 52.10 -18.55 -13.12
N VAL A 67 52.49 -17.27 -13.14
CA VAL A 67 51.59 -16.15 -12.78
C VAL A 67 50.51 -15.94 -13.85
N ALA A 68 50.79 -16.10 -15.14
CA ALA A 68 49.76 -16.12 -16.18
C ALA A 68 48.87 -17.38 -16.09
N GLY A 69 49.42 -18.53 -15.68
CA GLY A 69 48.66 -19.74 -15.41
C GLY A 69 47.79 -19.65 -14.15
N MET A 70 48.24 -18.96 -13.11
CA MET A 70 47.46 -18.68 -11.89
C MET A 70 46.44 -17.55 -12.10
N ALA A 71 46.75 -16.54 -12.92
CA ALA A 71 45.79 -15.51 -13.34
C ALA A 71 44.71 -16.06 -14.29
N LEU A 72 44.93 -17.23 -14.90
CA LEU A 72 43.91 -18.00 -15.63
C LEU A 72 43.22 -19.08 -14.78
N GLY A 73 43.68 -19.29 -13.53
CA GLY A 73 43.14 -20.29 -12.60
C GLY A 73 42.43 -19.69 -11.38
N VAL A 74 42.56 -18.37 -11.15
CA VAL A 74 41.89 -17.63 -10.08
C VAL A 74 41.36 -16.33 -10.69
N GLY A 75 40.14 -16.38 -11.20
CA GLY A 75 39.48 -15.28 -11.90
C GLY A 75 38.91 -15.75 -13.23
N GLY A 76 37.59 -15.79 -13.33
CA GLY A 76 36.87 -16.10 -14.56
C GLY A 76 37.24 -15.15 -15.71
N ASP A 77 37.03 -15.64 -16.92
CA ASP A 77 37.23 -15.02 -18.23
C ASP A 77 38.66 -14.99 -18.78
N GLY A 78 38.94 -15.94 -19.69
CA GLY A 78 40.17 -15.98 -20.47
C GLY A 78 40.26 -14.88 -21.55
N PRO A 79 41.47 -14.56 -22.07
CA PRO A 79 41.75 -13.36 -22.88
C PRO A 79 41.28 -13.44 -24.33
N ALA A 80 40.45 -14.43 -24.67
CA ALA A 80 39.75 -14.52 -25.96
C ALA A 80 38.44 -13.69 -25.98
N GLY A 81 38.08 -13.03 -24.86
CA GLY A 81 36.91 -12.15 -24.74
C GLY A 81 37.11 -10.71 -25.25
N ALA A 82 38.31 -10.32 -25.69
CA ALA A 82 38.66 -8.94 -26.07
C ALA A 82 38.56 -8.67 -27.59
N VAL A 83 37.58 -9.27 -28.27
CA VAL A 83 37.11 -8.80 -29.60
C VAL A 83 35.70 -8.26 -29.35
N GLY A 84 35.52 -6.95 -29.59
CA GLY A 84 34.39 -6.11 -29.20
C GLY A 84 33.05 -6.85 -29.03
N ARG A 85 32.63 -7.01 -27.78
CA ARG A 85 31.31 -7.48 -27.40
C ARG A 85 30.47 -6.25 -27.05
N PRO A 86 29.33 -5.97 -27.71
CA PRO A 86 28.54 -4.79 -27.41
C PRO A 86 28.05 -4.86 -25.96
N VAL A 87 28.57 -3.95 -25.15
CA VAL A 87 28.03 -3.67 -23.82
C VAL A 87 26.77 -2.85 -24.07
N PRO A 88 25.59 -3.22 -23.53
CA PRO A 88 24.42 -2.36 -23.54
C PRO A 88 24.82 -0.99 -22.99
N ASP A 89 24.33 0.08 -23.59
CA ASP A 89 24.48 1.40 -22.99
C ASP A 89 23.64 1.46 -21.70
N LEU A 90 24.23 0.97 -20.60
CA LEU A 90 23.57 0.94 -19.29
C LEU A 90 23.30 2.35 -18.76
N ALA A 91 24.06 3.35 -19.20
CA ALA A 91 23.79 4.74 -18.85
C ALA A 91 22.49 5.20 -19.53
N ALA A 92 22.34 4.92 -20.83
CA ALA A 92 21.08 5.15 -21.53
C ALA A 92 19.93 4.34 -20.93
N ALA A 93 20.12 3.06 -20.64
CA ALA A 93 19.06 2.21 -20.05
C ALA A 93 18.60 2.74 -18.68
N ARG A 94 19.52 3.22 -17.83
CA ARG A 94 19.19 3.86 -16.55
C ARG A 94 18.47 5.20 -16.75
N ALA A 95 18.90 6.01 -17.72
CA ALA A 95 18.25 7.28 -18.03
C ALA A 95 16.82 7.06 -18.57
N ASN A 96 16.64 6.07 -19.44
CA ASN A 96 15.33 5.67 -19.95
C ASN A 96 14.44 5.15 -18.83
N ALA A 97 14.96 4.29 -17.94
CA ALA A 97 14.20 3.79 -16.79
C ALA A 97 13.77 4.92 -15.84
N ALA A 98 14.64 5.88 -15.57
CA ALA A 98 14.36 7.02 -14.68
C ALA A 98 13.33 8.02 -15.25
N THR A 99 13.04 7.96 -16.55
CA THR A 99 12.08 8.84 -17.25
C THR A 99 10.92 8.05 -17.86
N LEU A 100 10.81 6.76 -17.53
CA LEU A 100 9.79 5.88 -18.08
C LEU A 100 8.43 6.24 -17.49
N GLU A 101 7.50 6.60 -18.36
CA GLU A 101 6.10 6.87 -18.01
C GLU A 101 5.24 5.80 -18.69
N PRO A 102 4.68 4.82 -17.95
CA PRO A 102 3.88 3.75 -18.52
C PRO A 102 2.66 4.29 -19.27
N ALA A 103 2.44 3.78 -20.49
CA ALA A 103 1.38 4.24 -21.37
C ALA A 103 0.01 3.75 -20.90
N VAL A 104 -1.01 4.63 -20.95
CA VAL A 104 -2.40 4.30 -20.57
C VAL A 104 -3.29 4.45 -21.79
N TRP A 105 -4.14 3.45 -22.05
CA TRP A 105 -5.14 3.55 -23.12
C TRP A 105 -6.32 2.61 -22.89
N ARG A 106 -7.40 2.83 -23.63
CA ARG A 106 -8.50 1.86 -23.77
C ARG A 106 -8.68 1.52 -25.24
N GLY A 107 -8.50 0.25 -25.59
CA GLY A 107 -8.71 -0.26 -26.94
C GLY A 107 -10.16 -0.12 -27.40
N ALA A 108 -10.37 0.06 -28.70
CA ALA A 108 -11.69 0.26 -29.29
C ALA A 108 -12.66 -0.94 -29.12
N ALA A 109 -12.11 -2.12 -28.86
CA ALA A 109 -12.81 -3.38 -28.62
C ALA A 109 -12.52 -3.95 -27.22
N ALA A 110 -12.02 -3.13 -26.28
CA ALA A 110 -11.73 -3.56 -24.92
C ALA A 110 -13.02 -3.78 -24.11
N ASP A 111 -13.17 -5.00 -23.58
CA ASP A 111 -14.33 -5.50 -22.85
C ASP A 111 -14.04 -5.87 -21.39
N GLY A 112 -12.80 -5.66 -20.92
CA GLY A 112 -12.34 -5.99 -19.57
C GLY A 112 -11.57 -7.32 -19.47
N ALA A 113 -11.66 -8.20 -20.47
CA ALA A 113 -11.06 -9.54 -20.39
C ALA A 113 -9.52 -9.55 -20.51
N HIS A 114 -8.95 -8.50 -21.12
CA HIS A 114 -7.52 -8.36 -21.41
C HIS A 114 -6.90 -7.14 -20.73
N ASP A 115 -7.50 -6.69 -19.64
CA ASP A 115 -7.06 -5.50 -18.94
C ASP A 115 -5.69 -5.73 -18.28
N VAL A 116 -4.81 -4.74 -18.41
CA VAL A 116 -3.49 -4.72 -17.80
C VAL A 116 -3.45 -3.62 -16.75
N PHE A 117 -3.10 -3.99 -15.53
CA PHE A 117 -3.04 -3.10 -14.38
C PHE A 117 -1.58 -2.80 -14.07
N VAL A 118 -1.22 -1.52 -14.01
CA VAL A 118 0.16 -1.06 -13.86
C VAL A 118 0.26 -0.18 -12.63
N VAL A 119 1.15 -0.52 -11.71
CA VAL A 119 1.54 0.36 -10.61
C VAL A 119 2.98 0.78 -10.85
N ASP A 120 3.23 2.08 -10.84
CA ASP A 120 4.55 2.65 -11.03
C ASP A 120 4.99 3.52 -9.84
N HIS A 121 6.29 3.81 -9.79
CA HIS A 121 6.94 4.43 -8.63
C HIS A 121 6.80 3.61 -7.33
N VAL A 122 6.80 2.28 -7.46
CA VAL A 122 6.82 1.34 -6.34
C VAL A 122 7.99 1.67 -5.38
N PRO A 123 7.71 2.03 -4.12
CA PRO A 123 8.78 2.37 -3.18
C PRO A 123 9.58 1.12 -2.81
N PRO A 124 10.84 1.27 -2.36
CA PRO A 124 11.59 0.18 -1.75
C PRO A 124 10.79 -0.46 -0.60
N ALA A 125 10.78 -1.79 -0.55
CA ALA A 125 10.03 -2.53 0.46
C ALA A 125 10.54 -2.21 1.89
N ASN A 126 9.60 -2.03 2.83
CA ASN A 126 9.93 -1.89 4.24
C ASN A 126 10.29 -3.26 4.84
N PRO A 127 11.54 -3.50 5.28
CA PRO A 127 11.95 -4.80 5.78
C PRO A 127 11.25 -5.21 7.09
N ALA A 128 10.68 -4.26 7.83
CA ALA A 128 9.94 -4.52 9.07
C ALA A 128 8.46 -4.90 8.84
N SER A 129 7.96 -4.83 7.60
CA SER A 129 6.58 -5.15 7.26
C SER A 129 6.49 -6.47 6.48
N ALA A 130 5.42 -7.22 6.72
CA ALA A 130 5.02 -8.34 5.86
C ALA A 130 4.28 -7.88 4.60
N SER A 131 3.73 -6.66 4.62
CA SER A 131 3.03 -6.01 3.53
C SER A 131 3.98 -5.38 2.53
N HIS A 132 3.53 -5.21 1.28
CA HIS A 132 4.28 -4.54 0.21
C HIS A 132 3.39 -3.52 -0.50
N ASP A 133 3.74 -2.24 -0.40
CA ASP A 133 2.89 -1.12 -0.87
C ASP A 133 2.51 -1.24 -2.34
N GLY A 134 3.47 -1.61 -3.20
CA GLY A 134 3.19 -1.84 -4.63
C GLY A 134 2.25 -3.01 -4.89
N VAL A 135 2.28 -4.07 -4.06
CA VAL A 135 1.38 -5.23 -4.22
C VAL A 135 -0.02 -4.83 -3.76
N ASN A 136 -0.12 -4.15 -2.62
CA ASN A 136 -1.41 -3.66 -2.12
C ASN A 136 -2.07 -2.73 -3.13
N ALA A 137 -1.33 -1.74 -3.63
CA ALA A 137 -1.81 -0.82 -4.66
C ALA A 137 -2.28 -1.54 -5.92
N LEU A 138 -1.52 -2.56 -6.36
CA LEU A 138 -1.86 -3.33 -7.56
C LEU A 138 -3.13 -4.14 -7.36
N LEU A 139 -3.31 -4.75 -6.18
CA LEU A 139 -4.53 -5.46 -5.82
C LEU A 139 -5.73 -4.51 -5.70
N ARG A 140 -5.55 -3.30 -5.15
CA ARG A 140 -6.62 -2.27 -5.14
C ARG A 140 -7.03 -1.91 -6.57
N LEU A 141 -6.05 -1.64 -7.42
CA LEU A 141 -6.25 -1.24 -8.82
C LEU A 141 -6.92 -2.36 -9.64
N LEU A 142 -6.57 -3.63 -9.38
CA LEU A 142 -7.25 -4.80 -9.95
C LEU A 142 -8.73 -4.82 -9.55
N ALA A 143 -9.04 -4.63 -8.27
CA ALA A 143 -10.42 -4.66 -7.78
C ALA A 143 -11.25 -3.49 -8.30
N GLU A 144 -10.66 -2.29 -8.43
CA GLU A 144 -11.29 -1.15 -9.13
C GLU A 144 -11.63 -1.47 -10.59
N GLY A 145 -10.84 -2.32 -11.24
CA GLY A 145 -11.11 -2.88 -12.57
C GLY A 145 -12.02 -4.12 -12.58
N GLY A 146 -12.59 -4.51 -11.45
CA GLY A 146 -13.51 -5.64 -11.31
C GLY A 146 -12.84 -7.00 -11.03
N VAL A 147 -11.51 -7.06 -10.90
CA VAL A 147 -10.77 -8.30 -10.61
C VAL A 147 -10.46 -8.38 -9.12
N HIS A 148 -11.31 -9.05 -8.37
CA HIS A 148 -11.21 -9.14 -6.91
C HIS A 148 -10.35 -10.33 -6.48
N LEU A 149 -9.44 -10.14 -5.53
CA LEU A 149 -8.56 -11.20 -5.05
C LEU A 149 -9.33 -12.28 -4.26
N TYR A 150 -10.28 -11.87 -3.42
CA TYR A 150 -10.95 -12.75 -2.47
C TYR A 150 -12.36 -13.13 -2.95
N GLY A 151 -12.63 -14.43 -3.03
CA GLY A 151 -13.97 -14.97 -3.21
C GLY A 151 -14.73 -14.92 -1.89
N SER A 152 -15.50 -13.86 -1.65
CA SER A 152 -16.19 -13.60 -0.39
C SER A 152 -17.39 -12.67 -0.58
N ASP A 153 -18.40 -12.83 0.28
CA ASP A 153 -19.54 -11.91 0.40
C ASP A 153 -19.28 -10.78 1.43
N ILE A 154 -18.13 -10.80 2.11
CA ILE A 154 -17.76 -9.77 3.08
C ILE A 154 -17.48 -8.44 2.35
N ASP A 155 -17.98 -7.35 2.91
CA ASP A 155 -17.68 -5.97 2.47
C ASP A 155 -16.19 -5.66 2.65
N ASN A 156 -15.42 -5.93 1.60
CA ASN A 156 -13.99 -5.69 1.50
C ASN A 156 -13.68 -5.31 0.05
N TYR A 157 -12.93 -4.24 -0.16
CA TYR A 157 -12.67 -3.73 -1.51
C TYR A 157 -11.87 -4.68 -2.40
N LEU A 158 -11.24 -5.71 -1.85
CA LEU A 158 -10.57 -6.78 -2.62
C LEU A 158 -11.44 -8.03 -2.76
N ALA A 159 -12.68 -8.01 -2.27
CA ALA A 159 -13.59 -9.15 -2.25
C ALA A 159 -14.77 -8.97 -3.20
N ALA A 160 -15.16 -10.07 -3.82
CA ALA A 160 -16.44 -10.22 -4.50
C ALA A 160 -16.84 -11.70 -4.45
N PRO A 161 -18.13 -12.06 -4.64
CA PRO A 161 -18.56 -13.45 -4.62
C PRO A 161 -17.83 -14.33 -5.66
N ASP A 162 -17.41 -13.72 -6.78
CA ASP A 162 -16.66 -14.34 -7.87
C ASP A 162 -15.15 -14.08 -7.82
N GLY A 163 -14.63 -13.60 -6.68
CA GLY A 163 -13.21 -13.33 -6.49
C GLY A 163 -12.31 -14.56 -6.66
N LEU A 164 -11.04 -14.31 -6.97
CA LEU A 164 -10.12 -15.31 -7.53
C LEU A 164 -9.74 -16.45 -6.57
N ILE A 165 -9.69 -16.18 -5.26
CA ILE A 165 -9.18 -17.09 -4.24
C ILE A 165 -10.23 -17.26 -3.15
N SER A 166 -10.68 -18.49 -2.93
CA SER A 166 -11.53 -18.88 -1.81
C SER A 166 -10.70 -19.11 -0.53
N PRO A 167 -11.29 -18.99 0.68
CA PRO A 167 -10.54 -19.06 1.93
C PRO A 167 -9.86 -20.40 2.20
N ASN A 168 -10.27 -21.48 1.53
CA ASN A 168 -9.74 -22.84 1.71
C ASN A 168 -8.90 -23.35 0.51
N ASP A 169 -8.54 -22.47 -0.43
CA ASP A 169 -7.76 -22.82 -1.61
C ASP A 169 -6.30 -23.17 -1.29
N VAL A 170 -5.69 -23.97 -2.16
CA VAL A 170 -4.26 -24.19 -2.25
C VAL A 170 -3.71 -23.23 -3.30
N VAL A 171 -3.02 -22.19 -2.85
CA VAL A 171 -2.51 -21.12 -3.71
C VAL A 171 -1.04 -21.37 -4.04
N LEU A 172 -0.77 -21.68 -5.31
CA LEU A 172 0.58 -21.86 -5.83
C LEU A 172 1.13 -20.51 -6.31
N VAL A 173 2.23 -20.06 -5.72
CA VAL A 173 2.96 -18.86 -6.17
C VAL A 173 4.10 -19.33 -7.07
N LYS A 174 3.86 -19.32 -8.39
CA LYS A 174 4.83 -19.79 -9.39
C LYS A 174 5.84 -18.68 -9.70
N VAL A 175 6.99 -18.74 -9.04
CA VAL A 175 8.07 -17.76 -9.22
C VAL A 175 8.98 -18.12 -10.40
N ASN A 176 9.87 -17.21 -10.77
CA ASN A 176 11.10 -17.52 -11.48
C ASN A 176 12.24 -17.54 -10.45
N ALA A 177 12.80 -18.72 -10.17
CA ALA A 177 13.93 -18.91 -9.26
C ALA A 177 15.18 -19.45 -9.99
N ALA A 178 15.15 -19.45 -11.33
CA ALA A 178 16.31 -19.74 -12.16
C ALA A 178 17.12 -18.44 -12.36
N TRP A 179 18.44 -18.56 -12.28
CA TRP A 179 19.42 -17.46 -12.41
C TRP A 179 19.36 -16.47 -11.24
N ASP A 180 20.45 -16.37 -10.47
CA ASP A 180 20.54 -15.57 -9.24
C ASP A 180 20.42 -14.05 -9.49
N GLN A 181 20.45 -13.27 -8.41
CA GLN A 181 20.40 -11.81 -8.42
C GLN A 181 19.09 -11.29 -9.02
N ARG A 182 19.12 -10.33 -9.95
CA ARG A 182 17.92 -9.76 -10.62
C ARG A 182 17.48 -10.62 -11.82
N GLY A 183 17.98 -11.86 -11.93
CA GLY A 183 17.49 -12.87 -12.85
C GLY A 183 16.27 -13.63 -12.35
N MET A 184 15.95 -13.54 -11.07
CA MET A 184 14.81 -14.18 -10.39
C MET A 184 13.74 -13.17 -9.99
N THR A 185 12.55 -13.66 -9.63
CA THR A 185 11.44 -12.85 -9.10
C THR A 185 11.83 -12.15 -7.80
N ASN A 186 11.35 -10.92 -7.62
CA ASN A 186 11.60 -10.15 -6.41
C ASN A 186 10.96 -10.82 -5.17
N THR A 187 11.78 -11.17 -4.18
CA THR A 187 11.30 -11.87 -2.96
C THR A 187 10.51 -10.95 -2.03
N ASP A 188 10.69 -9.62 -2.11
CA ASP A 188 9.84 -8.65 -1.40
C ASP A 188 8.41 -8.65 -1.96
N VAL A 189 8.27 -8.75 -3.28
CA VAL A 189 6.96 -8.86 -3.96
C VAL A 189 6.27 -10.17 -3.58
N VAL A 190 7.01 -11.28 -3.59
CA VAL A 190 6.49 -12.60 -3.18
C VAL A 190 6.01 -12.58 -1.73
N ARG A 191 6.75 -11.95 -0.83
CA ARG A 191 6.34 -11.77 0.57
C ARG A 191 5.02 -11.02 0.67
N GLY A 192 4.87 -9.91 -0.06
CA GLY A 192 3.63 -9.14 -0.13
C GLY A 192 2.44 -9.94 -0.66
N ILE A 193 2.64 -10.75 -1.71
CA ILE A 193 1.60 -11.62 -2.27
C ILE A 193 1.15 -12.67 -1.25
N ILE A 194 2.10 -13.33 -0.55
CA ILE A 194 1.77 -14.30 0.50
C ILE A 194 0.96 -13.60 1.60
N ALA A 195 1.41 -12.44 2.08
CA ALA A 195 0.70 -11.68 3.11
C ALA A 195 -0.73 -11.29 2.70
N ALA A 196 -0.94 -10.89 1.44
CA ALA A 196 -2.27 -10.59 0.91
C ALA A 196 -3.17 -11.83 0.93
N VAL A 197 -2.72 -12.96 0.39
CA VAL A 197 -3.50 -14.22 0.40
C VAL A 197 -3.89 -14.65 1.82
N LEU A 198 -2.95 -14.56 2.77
CA LEU A 198 -3.21 -14.91 4.17
C LEU A 198 -4.19 -13.96 4.87
N SER A 199 -4.40 -12.76 4.33
CA SER A 199 -5.30 -11.72 4.83
C SER A 199 -6.73 -11.81 4.28
N HIS A 200 -7.10 -12.96 3.70
CA HIS A 200 -8.46 -13.23 3.23
C HIS A 200 -9.50 -12.86 4.31
N PRO A 201 -10.56 -12.08 3.98
CA PRO A 201 -11.49 -11.52 4.97
C PRO A 201 -12.26 -12.57 5.75
N ASP A 202 -12.63 -13.70 5.13
CA ASP A 202 -13.24 -14.86 5.83
C ASP A 202 -12.28 -15.66 6.73
N GLY A 203 -11.01 -15.26 6.81
CA GLY A 203 -9.94 -16.05 7.40
C GLY A 203 -9.42 -17.12 6.44
N PHE A 204 -8.13 -17.07 6.10
CA PHE A 204 -7.52 -18.05 5.19
C PHE A 204 -7.17 -19.36 5.90
N THR A 205 -7.92 -20.42 5.58
CA THR A 205 -7.74 -21.80 6.06
C THR A 205 -6.99 -22.69 5.08
N GLY A 206 -6.79 -22.21 3.85
CA GLY A 206 -6.00 -22.84 2.81
C GLY A 206 -4.49 -22.86 3.10
N GLU A 207 -3.68 -23.17 2.09
CA GLU A 207 -2.21 -23.09 2.17
C GLU A 207 -1.61 -22.37 0.96
N VAL A 208 -0.47 -21.73 1.17
CA VAL A 208 0.31 -21.07 0.12
C VAL A 208 1.60 -21.85 -0.11
N VAL A 209 1.92 -22.15 -1.37
CA VAL A 209 3.12 -22.90 -1.74
C VAL A 209 3.90 -22.14 -2.82
N VAL A 210 5.12 -21.73 -2.51
CA VAL A 210 6.06 -21.19 -3.51
C VAL A 210 6.61 -22.33 -4.35
N VAL A 211 6.43 -22.28 -5.67
CA VAL A 211 6.76 -23.40 -6.57
C VAL A 211 7.56 -22.98 -7.79
N GLU A 212 8.51 -23.82 -8.21
CA GLU A 212 9.38 -23.65 -9.38
C GLU A 212 10.43 -24.79 -9.47
N ASN A 213 10.87 -25.15 -10.69
CA ASN A 213 11.93 -26.11 -11.04
C ASN A 213 13.37 -25.62 -10.92
N CYS A 214 13.63 -24.37 -10.53
CA CYS A 214 14.92 -23.79 -10.10
C CYS A 214 16.17 -24.03 -10.98
N GLU A 215 16.06 -24.68 -12.14
CA GLU A 215 17.08 -25.03 -13.15
C GLU A 215 18.52 -25.07 -12.61
N GLY A 216 18.89 -26.14 -11.90
CA GLY A 216 20.26 -26.32 -11.37
C GLY A 216 20.62 -25.48 -10.15
N GLY A 217 19.66 -24.76 -9.57
CA GLY A 217 19.83 -23.90 -8.41
C GLY A 217 19.95 -24.64 -7.07
N VAL A 218 20.05 -23.86 -6.00
CA VAL A 218 20.23 -24.32 -4.61
C VAL A 218 18.90 -24.43 -3.84
N ASP A 219 17.82 -24.84 -4.51
CA ASP A 219 16.49 -25.07 -3.91
C ASP A 219 16.02 -23.94 -2.98
N TYR A 220 15.91 -22.72 -3.51
CA TYR A 220 15.47 -21.51 -2.79
C TYR A 220 16.41 -20.97 -1.69
N LEU A 221 17.66 -21.47 -1.63
CA LEU A 221 18.70 -21.00 -0.70
C LEU A 221 19.75 -20.09 -1.35
N GLN A 222 19.40 -19.41 -2.45
CA GLN A 222 20.32 -18.50 -3.14
C GLN A 222 20.82 -17.42 -2.16
N GLN A 223 22.12 -17.10 -2.23
CA GLN A 223 22.74 -16.07 -1.39
C GLN A 223 22.56 -14.65 -1.94
N TYR A 224 22.29 -14.55 -3.25
CA TYR A 224 22.12 -13.29 -3.96
C TYR A 224 20.77 -13.30 -4.67
N ASN A 225 19.83 -12.49 -4.18
CA ASN A 225 18.43 -12.51 -4.56
C ASN A 225 17.95 -11.15 -5.10
N ASN A 226 16.90 -11.19 -5.90
CA ASN A 226 16.16 -10.00 -6.28
C ASN A 226 15.35 -9.51 -5.06
N ALA A 227 15.89 -8.59 -4.27
CA ALA A 227 15.20 -7.89 -3.19
C ALA A 227 15.96 -6.62 -2.81
N GLU A 228 15.36 -5.77 -1.96
CA GLU A 228 16.09 -4.69 -1.28
C GLU A 228 17.16 -5.27 -0.36
N ASN A 229 16.81 -6.31 0.41
CA ASN A 229 17.80 -7.14 1.09
C ASN A 229 18.22 -8.30 0.19
N THR A 230 19.34 -8.14 -0.51
CA THR A 230 19.85 -9.14 -1.46
C THR A 230 20.18 -10.51 -0.85
N ALA A 231 20.32 -10.60 0.48
CA ALA A 231 20.52 -11.88 1.18
C ALA A 231 19.21 -12.63 1.47
N GLN A 232 18.04 -12.04 1.19
CA GLN A 232 16.75 -12.68 1.43
C GLN A 232 16.38 -13.68 0.33
N SER A 233 16.47 -14.95 0.65
CA SER A 233 16.04 -16.03 -0.25
C SER A 233 14.53 -16.27 -0.18
N PHE A 234 13.98 -17.00 -1.17
CA PHE A 234 12.57 -17.42 -1.13
C PHE A 234 12.27 -18.28 0.11
N GLN A 235 13.19 -19.14 0.52
CA GLN A 235 13.03 -19.95 1.74
C GLN A 235 12.94 -19.05 2.98
N ALA A 236 13.80 -18.01 3.08
CA ALA A 236 13.74 -17.06 4.19
C ALA A 236 12.40 -16.29 4.24
N VAL A 237 11.82 -15.97 3.07
CA VAL A 237 10.46 -15.40 3.00
C VAL A 237 9.42 -16.38 3.53
N VAL A 238 9.43 -17.63 3.07
CA VAL A 238 8.50 -18.67 3.52
C VAL A 238 8.61 -18.88 5.03
N ASP A 239 9.83 -19.03 5.55
CA ASP A 239 10.09 -19.26 6.97
C ASP A 239 9.62 -18.09 7.85
N SER A 240 9.59 -16.86 7.32
CA SER A 240 9.15 -15.68 8.07
C SER A 240 7.67 -15.71 8.47
N PHE A 241 6.86 -16.57 7.85
CA PHE A 241 5.44 -16.75 8.20
C PHE A 241 5.21 -17.84 9.27
N GLY A 242 6.27 -18.55 9.69
CA GLY A 242 6.30 -19.38 10.91
C GLY A 242 5.64 -20.76 10.84
N ASP A 243 4.50 -20.92 10.16
CA ASP A 243 3.79 -22.20 10.06
C ASP A 243 4.01 -22.86 8.68
N PRO A 244 4.83 -23.93 8.59
CA PRO A 244 5.09 -24.62 7.33
C PRO A 244 3.88 -25.37 6.79
N ALA A 245 2.85 -25.64 7.60
CA ALA A 245 1.59 -26.18 7.12
C ALA A 245 0.72 -25.09 6.48
N ARG A 246 1.00 -23.80 6.69
CA ARG A 246 0.24 -22.68 6.12
C ARG A 246 0.97 -22.02 4.95
N VAL A 247 2.29 -21.88 5.03
CA VAL A 247 3.14 -21.35 3.96
C VAL A 247 4.33 -22.27 3.79
N SER A 248 4.55 -22.76 2.57
CA SER A 248 5.68 -23.66 2.26
C SER A 248 6.31 -23.36 0.91
N ALA A 249 7.42 -24.03 0.61
CA ALA A 249 8.05 -24.02 -0.70
C ALA A 249 8.18 -25.46 -1.22
N SER A 250 8.10 -25.63 -2.54
CA SER A 250 8.37 -26.90 -3.21
C SER A 250 9.26 -26.64 -4.43
N SER A 251 10.51 -27.10 -4.37
CA SER A 251 11.44 -27.01 -5.49
C SER A 251 11.24 -28.21 -6.42
N TRP A 252 10.71 -27.90 -7.60
CA TRP A 252 10.64 -28.70 -8.82
C TRP A 252 11.90 -29.52 -9.11
N TRP A 253 13.04 -28.89 -8.82
CA TRP A 253 14.37 -29.38 -9.16
C TRP A 253 14.73 -30.66 -8.42
N SER A 254 14.43 -30.67 -7.12
CA SER A 254 14.84 -31.73 -6.18
C SER A 254 14.34 -33.12 -6.57
N PHE A 255 13.31 -33.20 -7.42
CA PHE A 255 12.74 -34.43 -7.94
C PHE A 255 12.51 -34.43 -9.45
N THR A 256 13.24 -33.58 -10.20
CA THR A 256 13.09 -33.43 -11.66
C THR A 256 13.30 -34.74 -12.44
N ASP A 257 14.09 -35.68 -11.90
CA ASP A 257 14.38 -36.99 -12.49
C ASP A 257 13.43 -38.13 -12.07
N ALA A 258 12.47 -37.86 -11.18
CA ALA A 258 11.63 -38.89 -10.59
C ALA A 258 10.39 -39.19 -11.44
N ALA A 259 10.42 -40.27 -12.24
CA ALA A 259 9.25 -40.77 -12.98
C ALA A 259 8.24 -41.48 -12.08
N VAL A 260 7.00 -40.96 -12.09
CA VAL A 260 5.89 -41.46 -11.28
C VAL A 260 4.61 -41.55 -12.11
N ASN A 261 3.67 -42.40 -11.68
CA ASN A 261 2.28 -42.32 -12.12
C ASN A 261 1.53 -41.30 -11.26
N ASP A 262 0.29 -40.92 -11.59
CA ASP A 262 -0.50 -40.02 -10.72
C ASP A 262 -1.08 -40.73 -9.48
N PHE A 263 -1.65 -40.00 -8.52
CA PHE A 263 -2.13 -40.53 -7.24
C PHE A 263 -3.28 -41.54 -7.37
N ASP A 264 -4.12 -41.41 -8.39
CA ASP A 264 -5.22 -42.33 -8.68
C ASP A 264 -4.76 -43.76 -9.01
N THR A 265 -3.51 -43.93 -9.43
CA THR A 265 -2.92 -45.26 -9.66
C THR A 265 -2.35 -45.88 -8.38
N GLY A 266 -2.49 -45.23 -7.23
CA GLY A 266 -1.90 -45.66 -5.95
C GLY A 266 -0.41 -45.32 -5.79
N ASP A 267 0.18 -44.53 -6.70
CA ASP A 267 1.57 -44.08 -6.56
C ASP A 267 1.63 -42.87 -5.62
N GLY A 268 2.07 -43.05 -4.38
CA GLY A 268 2.17 -41.97 -3.39
C GLY A 268 3.44 -41.11 -3.48
N ARG A 269 4.33 -41.37 -4.44
CA ARG A 269 5.66 -40.72 -4.51
C ARG A 269 5.57 -39.32 -5.12
N THR A 270 6.44 -38.43 -4.67
CA THR A 270 6.72 -37.14 -5.31
C THR A 270 7.53 -37.35 -6.59
N GLY A 271 7.18 -36.64 -7.67
CA GLY A 271 7.87 -36.75 -8.96
C GLY A 271 7.13 -36.07 -10.10
N TYR A 272 7.51 -36.40 -11.34
CA TYR A 272 6.87 -35.95 -12.56
C TYR A 272 6.07 -37.05 -13.24
N VAL A 273 4.85 -36.72 -13.65
CA VAL A 273 4.02 -37.54 -14.53
C VAL A 273 4.31 -37.14 -15.98
N TRP A 274 4.71 -38.10 -16.81
CA TRP A 274 5.03 -37.87 -18.22
C TRP A 274 3.79 -38.00 -19.12
N LEU A 275 3.55 -37.00 -19.96
CA LEU A 275 2.44 -36.97 -20.92
C LEU A 275 2.88 -37.20 -22.37
N GLY A 276 4.19 -37.20 -22.65
CA GLY A 276 4.71 -37.17 -24.01
C GLY A 276 4.82 -35.74 -24.56
N ASP A 277 5.45 -35.61 -25.73
CA ASP A 277 5.54 -34.35 -26.47
C ASP A 277 6.07 -33.15 -25.66
N ASN A 278 7.17 -33.36 -24.93
CA ASN A 278 7.79 -32.41 -24.00
C ASN A 278 6.89 -31.99 -22.81
N MET A 279 5.74 -32.63 -22.61
CA MET A 279 4.85 -32.32 -21.49
C MET A 279 5.03 -33.32 -20.35
N SER A 280 5.30 -32.78 -19.18
CA SER A 280 5.19 -33.45 -17.90
C SER A 280 4.71 -32.45 -16.85
N TYR A 281 4.23 -32.95 -15.72
CA TYR A 281 3.85 -32.10 -14.61
C TYR A 281 4.25 -32.69 -13.26
N PRO A 282 4.59 -31.84 -12.28
CA PRO A 282 4.94 -32.27 -10.95
C PRO A 282 3.70 -32.71 -10.18
N LYS A 283 3.89 -33.71 -9.33
CA LYS A 283 3.01 -34.04 -8.22
C LYS A 283 3.83 -34.24 -6.95
N TRP A 284 3.31 -33.79 -5.81
CA TRP A 284 4.03 -33.83 -4.54
C TRP A 284 3.07 -33.76 -3.35
N THR A 285 3.61 -34.04 -2.17
CA THR A 285 2.92 -33.81 -0.88
C THR A 285 3.52 -32.57 -0.22
N THR A 286 2.68 -31.60 0.18
CA THR A 286 3.13 -30.42 0.93
C THR A 286 3.45 -30.76 2.39
N PRO A 287 4.13 -29.88 3.15
CA PRO A 287 4.33 -30.09 4.59
C PRO A 287 3.02 -30.19 5.40
N ARG A 288 1.91 -29.61 4.92
CA ARG A 288 0.57 -29.82 5.48
C ARG A 288 0.08 -31.27 5.33
N GLY A 289 0.62 -32.01 4.36
CA GLY A 289 0.15 -33.34 3.96
C GLY A 289 -0.79 -33.30 2.75
N THR A 290 -0.96 -32.15 2.09
CA THR A 290 -1.82 -32.03 0.91
C THR A 290 -1.14 -32.68 -0.29
N LEU A 291 -1.85 -33.59 -0.94
CA LEU A 291 -1.39 -34.33 -2.13
C LEU A 291 -1.81 -33.57 -3.39
N ILE A 292 -0.86 -32.90 -4.05
CA ILE A 292 -1.11 -32.02 -5.20
C ILE A 292 -0.65 -32.70 -6.48
N SER A 293 -1.56 -32.90 -7.43
CA SER A 293 -1.25 -33.14 -8.84
C SER A 293 -1.48 -31.83 -9.58
N LEU A 294 -0.43 -31.24 -10.19
CA LEU A 294 -0.56 -29.91 -10.80
C LEU A 294 -1.66 -29.88 -11.87
N ARG A 295 -1.81 -30.97 -12.62
CA ARG A 295 -2.82 -31.13 -13.66
C ARG A 295 -4.22 -31.35 -13.09
N ASN A 296 -4.33 -32.30 -12.16
CA ASN A 296 -5.64 -32.84 -11.76
C ASN A 296 -6.23 -32.15 -10.53
N GLY A 297 -5.42 -31.55 -9.66
CA GLY A 297 -5.85 -30.87 -8.44
C GLY A 297 -5.40 -31.55 -7.14
N VAL A 298 -6.12 -31.28 -6.05
CA VAL A 298 -5.88 -31.89 -4.74
C VAL A 298 -6.47 -33.30 -4.72
N TRP A 299 -5.66 -34.31 -4.44
CA TRP A 299 -6.14 -35.68 -4.27
C TRP A 299 -6.86 -35.86 -2.93
N THR A 300 -8.09 -36.36 -2.97
CA THR A 300 -8.98 -36.53 -1.80
C THR A 300 -9.02 -37.96 -1.26
N GLY A 301 -8.25 -38.88 -1.84
CA GLY A 301 -8.31 -40.32 -1.56
C GLY A 301 -9.25 -41.11 -2.48
N SER A 302 -10.19 -40.44 -3.15
CA SER A 302 -11.15 -41.08 -4.09
C SER A 302 -11.29 -40.36 -5.43
N GLY A 303 -10.70 -39.18 -5.57
CA GLY A 303 -10.73 -38.35 -6.77
C GLY A 303 -9.95 -37.05 -6.56
N TYR A 304 -9.95 -36.18 -7.57
CA TYR A 304 -9.27 -34.89 -7.51
C TYR A 304 -10.26 -33.72 -7.38
N ASP A 305 -9.91 -32.76 -6.53
CA ASP A 305 -10.55 -31.46 -6.45
C ASP A 305 -9.68 -30.43 -7.17
N ARG A 306 -10.04 -30.13 -8.43
CA ARG A 306 -9.31 -29.16 -9.27
C ARG A 306 -9.60 -27.72 -8.89
N SER A 307 -10.81 -27.44 -8.41
CA SER A 307 -11.27 -26.09 -8.05
C SER A 307 -10.41 -25.44 -6.98
N ARG A 308 -9.88 -26.26 -6.05
CA ARG A 308 -9.05 -25.79 -4.93
C ARG A 308 -7.64 -25.35 -5.29
N VAL A 309 -7.12 -25.67 -6.48
CA VAL A 309 -5.75 -25.27 -6.86
C VAL A 309 -5.78 -24.00 -7.69
N LYS A 310 -5.29 -22.90 -7.10
CA LYS A 310 -5.09 -21.61 -7.78
C LYS A 310 -3.61 -21.40 -8.06
N MET A 311 -3.27 -20.75 -9.17
CA MET A 311 -1.90 -20.39 -9.48
C MET A 311 -1.78 -18.89 -9.74
N ILE A 312 -0.99 -18.22 -8.90
CA ILE A 312 -0.50 -16.86 -9.18
C ILE A 312 0.86 -17.00 -9.84
N ASN A 313 0.96 -16.62 -11.11
CA ASN A 313 2.19 -16.66 -11.89
C ASN A 313 2.97 -15.37 -11.67
N VAL A 314 4.19 -15.45 -11.15
CA VAL A 314 4.98 -14.28 -10.72
C VAL A 314 6.38 -14.27 -11.35
N PRO A 315 6.52 -13.96 -12.65
CA PRO A 315 7.82 -13.86 -13.31
C PRO A 315 8.53 -12.54 -13.01
N VAL A 316 9.83 -12.48 -13.33
CA VAL A 316 10.58 -11.23 -13.50
C VAL A 316 10.68 -10.87 -14.99
N LEU A 317 10.56 -9.58 -15.32
CA LEU A 317 10.73 -9.07 -16.67
C LEU A 317 12.22 -8.91 -17.02
N LYS A 318 12.69 -9.65 -18.04
CA LYS A 318 14.10 -9.58 -18.49
C LYS A 318 14.31 -9.96 -19.95
N SER A 319 15.41 -9.49 -20.52
CA SER A 319 15.94 -9.94 -21.82
C SER A 319 16.32 -11.42 -21.81
N HIS A 320 16.16 -12.07 -22.97
CA HIS A 320 16.59 -13.46 -23.19
C HIS A 320 17.24 -13.61 -24.57
N SER A 321 18.46 -14.17 -24.61
CA SER A 321 19.23 -14.39 -25.84
C SER A 321 18.44 -15.14 -26.92
N THR A 322 17.75 -16.22 -26.57
CA THR A 322 16.84 -16.94 -27.49
C THR A 322 15.47 -16.30 -27.66
N ALA A 323 14.64 -16.28 -26.60
CA ALA A 323 13.22 -15.92 -26.69
C ALA A 323 12.94 -14.42 -26.85
N GLY A 324 13.96 -13.55 -26.78
CA GLY A 324 13.79 -12.10 -26.75
C GLY A 324 13.42 -11.61 -25.36
N VAL A 325 12.23 -11.98 -24.87
CA VAL A 325 11.71 -11.53 -23.57
C VAL A 325 11.37 -12.73 -22.69
N THR A 326 11.65 -12.59 -21.39
CA THR A 326 11.11 -13.46 -20.34
C THR A 326 10.03 -12.68 -19.60
N GLY A 327 8.86 -13.29 -19.48
CA GLY A 327 7.67 -12.76 -18.80
C GLY A 327 6.70 -13.89 -18.42
N CYS A 328 5.42 -13.58 -18.31
CA CYS A 328 4.32 -14.45 -17.89
C CYS A 328 4.26 -15.75 -18.68
N MET A 329 4.29 -15.68 -20.02
CA MET A 329 4.21 -16.87 -20.88
C MET A 329 5.42 -17.77 -20.70
N LYS A 330 6.64 -17.21 -20.76
CA LYS A 330 7.88 -17.99 -20.70
C LYS A 330 8.14 -18.60 -19.31
N ASN A 331 7.56 -18.04 -18.24
CA ASN A 331 7.74 -18.58 -16.88
C ASN A 331 7.23 -20.02 -16.72
N PHE A 332 6.30 -20.44 -17.59
CA PHE A 332 5.79 -21.81 -17.64
C PHE A 332 6.80 -22.82 -18.16
N MET A 333 7.92 -22.39 -18.75
CA MET A 333 9.01 -23.28 -19.15
C MET A 333 9.64 -24.02 -17.97
N GLY A 334 9.50 -23.48 -16.74
CA GLY A 334 9.90 -24.14 -15.50
C GLY A 334 8.86 -25.13 -14.93
N VAL A 335 7.74 -25.38 -15.63
CA VAL A 335 6.73 -26.35 -15.17
C VAL A 335 7.06 -27.80 -15.47
N PRO A 336 7.45 -28.20 -16.71
CA PRO A 336 7.81 -29.58 -16.98
C PRO A 336 9.20 -29.93 -16.45
N SER A 337 9.50 -31.22 -16.34
CA SER A 337 10.85 -31.70 -16.06
C SER A 337 11.75 -31.36 -17.25
N ILE A 338 12.70 -30.45 -17.03
CA ILE A 338 13.62 -30.01 -18.10
C ILE A 338 14.51 -31.16 -18.59
N HIS A 339 14.77 -32.18 -17.76
CA HIS A 339 15.60 -33.32 -18.14
C HIS A 339 14.90 -34.27 -19.12
N TRP A 340 13.56 -34.22 -19.21
CA TRP A 340 12.78 -35.07 -20.12
C TRP A 340 12.25 -34.32 -21.33
N THR A 341 12.52 -33.03 -21.42
CA THR A 341 12.22 -32.24 -22.61
C THR A 341 13.41 -32.18 -23.57
N THR A 342 13.12 -32.15 -24.86
CA THR A 342 14.11 -31.95 -25.92
C THR A 342 13.81 -30.68 -26.70
N ASP A 343 14.85 -29.91 -27.03
CA ASP A 343 14.77 -28.71 -27.87
C ASP A 343 13.65 -27.71 -27.48
N GLN A 344 13.47 -27.46 -26.17
CA GLN A 344 12.39 -26.60 -25.63
C GLN A 344 12.27 -25.24 -26.32
N HIS A 345 13.40 -24.62 -26.69
CA HIS A 345 13.41 -23.33 -27.38
C HIS A 345 12.87 -23.43 -28.81
N SER A 346 13.12 -24.55 -29.50
CA SER A 346 12.53 -24.81 -30.82
C SER A 346 11.03 -25.07 -30.68
N ASP A 347 10.64 -25.88 -29.70
CA ASP A 347 9.23 -26.18 -29.41
C ASP A 347 8.42 -24.91 -29.07
N LEU A 348 9.00 -24.04 -28.24
CA LEU A 348 8.48 -22.71 -27.90
C LEU A 348 8.16 -21.89 -29.14
N LEU A 349 9.08 -21.86 -30.11
CA LEU A 349 9.00 -20.96 -31.27
C LEU A 349 8.23 -21.54 -32.46
N TYR A 350 8.02 -22.86 -32.51
CA TYR A 350 7.46 -23.47 -33.72
C TYR A 350 6.24 -24.36 -33.46
N ARG A 351 5.95 -24.71 -32.20
CA ARG A 351 4.88 -25.65 -31.87
C ARG A 351 3.97 -25.18 -30.73
N GLY A 352 4.26 -24.04 -30.09
CA GLY A 352 3.39 -23.43 -29.08
C GLY A 352 3.52 -24.02 -27.69
N PHE A 353 4.74 -24.40 -27.30
CA PHE A 353 5.01 -25.15 -26.08
C PHE A 353 4.33 -24.58 -24.81
N MET A 354 4.37 -23.26 -24.59
CA MET A 354 3.78 -22.64 -23.39
C MET A 354 2.26 -22.75 -23.36
N GLY A 355 1.59 -22.49 -24.49
CA GLY A 355 0.14 -22.61 -24.58
C GLY A 355 -0.32 -24.06 -24.41
N ARG A 356 0.44 -25.04 -24.95
CA ARG A 356 0.15 -26.46 -24.70
C ARG A 356 0.28 -26.82 -23.22
N LEU A 357 1.31 -26.34 -22.52
CA LEU A 357 1.47 -26.58 -21.08
C LEU A 357 0.30 -25.98 -20.27
N MET A 358 -0.05 -24.71 -20.53
CA MET A 358 -1.15 -24.05 -19.81
C MET A 358 -2.49 -24.75 -20.03
N ASN A 359 -2.83 -25.10 -21.28
CA ASN A 359 -4.07 -25.80 -21.61
C ASN A 359 -4.17 -27.20 -20.97
N ASN A 360 -3.05 -27.94 -20.93
CA ASN A 360 -3.07 -29.33 -20.50
C ASN A 360 -2.86 -29.51 -19.00
N LEU A 361 -2.27 -28.52 -18.33
CA LEU A 361 -1.85 -28.61 -16.92
C LEU A 361 -2.62 -27.63 -16.03
N ILE A 362 -2.36 -26.33 -16.19
CA ILE A 362 -2.97 -25.27 -15.39
C ILE A 362 -2.85 -23.94 -16.12
N PHE A 363 -3.98 -23.26 -16.30
CA PHE A 363 -4.00 -21.85 -16.68
C PHE A 363 -3.85 -20.99 -15.40
N PRO A 364 -2.98 -19.97 -15.39
CA PRO A 364 -2.78 -19.14 -14.20
C PRO A 364 -4.06 -18.38 -13.86
N THR A 365 -4.40 -18.33 -12.57
CA THR A 365 -5.55 -17.57 -12.05
C THR A 365 -5.29 -16.07 -12.15
N LEU A 366 -4.04 -15.67 -11.91
CA LEU A 366 -3.57 -14.28 -11.99
C LEU A 366 -2.10 -14.27 -12.40
N ASN A 367 -1.71 -13.29 -13.20
CA ASN A 367 -0.31 -13.01 -13.51
C ASN A 367 0.08 -11.71 -12.81
N ILE A 368 1.20 -11.71 -12.09
CA ILE A 368 1.83 -10.52 -11.50
C ILE A 368 3.26 -10.47 -12.00
N LEU A 369 3.58 -9.57 -12.92
CA LEU A 369 4.91 -9.44 -13.50
C LEU A 369 5.75 -8.46 -12.68
N ASP A 370 6.85 -8.96 -12.12
CA ASP A 370 7.86 -8.15 -11.44
C ASP A 370 8.72 -7.42 -12.46
N ALA A 371 8.53 -6.10 -12.54
CA ALA A 371 9.37 -5.17 -13.27
C ALA A 371 9.90 -4.06 -12.33
N VAL A 372 10.13 -4.37 -11.05
CA VAL A 372 10.78 -3.40 -10.13
C VAL A 372 12.24 -3.25 -10.56
N TRP A 373 12.89 -4.39 -10.81
CA TRP A 373 14.23 -4.48 -11.40
C TRP A 373 14.14 -5.23 -12.73
N VAL A 374 14.61 -4.60 -13.80
CA VAL A 374 14.61 -5.16 -15.15
C VAL A 374 16.04 -5.40 -15.60
N SER A 375 16.28 -6.50 -16.31
CA SER A 375 17.57 -6.79 -16.95
C SER A 375 17.47 -6.58 -18.46
N PRO A 376 17.78 -5.38 -19.00
CA PRO A 376 17.58 -5.02 -20.40
C PRO A 376 18.70 -5.50 -21.34
N SER A 377 19.68 -6.22 -20.82
CA SER A 377 20.91 -6.54 -21.54
C SER A 377 20.67 -7.56 -22.66
N HIS A 378 20.86 -7.17 -23.93
CA HIS A 378 20.92 -8.05 -25.11
C HIS A 378 22.32 -7.98 -25.74
N PRO A 379 22.88 -9.05 -26.35
CA PRO A 379 22.38 -10.43 -26.47
C PRO A 379 22.58 -11.32 -25.25
N ARG A 380 22.73 -10.69 -24.07
CA ARG A 380 22.84 -11.39 -22.79
C ARG A 380 21.44 -11.76 -22.26
N GLY A 381 21.40 -12.59 -21.23
CA GLY A 381 20.17 -13.21 -20.73
C GLY A 381 20.13 -14.72 -21.01
N PRO A 382 19.58 -15.53 -20.09
CA PRO A 382 18.64 -15.15 -19.03
C PRO A 382 19.25 -14.65 -17.71
N GLU A 383 20.58 -14.61 -17.58
CA GLU A 383 21.26 -14.04 -16.39
C GLU A 383 20.90 -12.57 -16.17
N GLY A 384 20.67 -12.18 -14.91
CA GLY A 384 20.33 -10.81 -14.51
C GLY A 384 21.22 -10.29 -13.38
N PRO A 385 22.54 -10.12 -13.61
CA PRO A 385 23.44 -9.69 -12.54
C PRO A 385 23.15 -8.25 -12.12
N TYR A 386 23.42 -7.90 -10.85
CA TYR A 386 23.17 -6.56 -10.29
C TYR A 386 23.82 -5.43 -11.11
N SER A 387 24.97 -5.71 -11.73
CA SER A 387 25.70 -4.74 -12.53
C SER A 387 25.01 -4.37 -13.84
N LEU A 388 24.07 -5.19 -14.31
CA LEU A 388 23.38 -5.05 -15.60
C LEU A 388 21.88 -4.79 -15.47
N ALA A 389 21.32 -4.92 -14.27
CA ALA A 389 19.93 -4.61 -14.00
C ALA A 389 19.73 -3.10 -13.80
N VAL A 390 18.54 -2.62 -14.13
CA VAL A 390 18.09 -1.25 -13.92
C VAL A 390 16.78 -1.27 -13.15
N ARG A 391 16.57 -0.25 -12.32
CA ARG A 391 15.36 -0.11 -11.51
C ARG A 391 14.33 0.68 -12.32
N THR A 392 13.12 0.15 -12.42
CA THR A 392 11.97 0.77 -13.09
C THR A 392 10.82 1.02 -12.15
N ASP A 393 10.80 0.38 -10.97
CA ASP A 393 9.76 0.59 -9.94
C ASP A 393 8.33 0.31 -10.43
N ILE A 394 8.18 -0.71 -11.28
CA ILE A 394 6.89 -1.08 -11.89
C ILE A 394 6.47 -2.48 -11.46
N LEU A 395 5.19 -2.64 -11.13
CA LEU A 395 4.52 -3.94 -11.09
C LEU A 395 3.36 -3.94 -12.06
N LEU A 396 3.14 -5.08 -12.71
CA LEU A 396 2.01 -5.28 -13.63
C LEU A 396 1.19 -6.49 -13.23
N ALA A 397 -0.12 -6.46 -13.47
CA ALA A 397 -0.96 -7.63 -13.32
C ALA A 397 -2.04 -7.73 -14.39
N GLY A 398 -2.58 -8.94 -14.54
CA GLY A 398 -3.71 -9.25 -15.41
C GLY A 398 -4.03 -10.74 -15.41
N THR A 399 -5.25 -11.09 -15.81
CA THR A 399 -5.68 -12.49 -15.97
C THR A 399 -5.21 -13.08 -17.31
N ASP A 400 -4.96 -12.24 -18.31
CA ASP A 400 -4.41 -12.63 -19.62
C ASP A 400 -2.87 -12.52 -19.65
N PRO A 401 -2.12 -13.64 -19.67
CA PRO A 401 -0.66 -13.62 -19.71
C PRO A 401 -0.09 -13.05 -21.02
N VAL A 402 -0.83 -13.11 -22.12
CA VAL A 402 -0.41 -12.59 -23.43
C VAL A 402 -0.48 -11.07 -23.44
N ALA A 403 -1.58 -10.49 -22.92
CA ALA A 403 -1.75 -9.03 -22.81
C ALA A 403 -0.71 -8.40 -21.89
N VAL A 404 -0.45 -9.02 -20.73
CA VAL A 404 0.57 -8.56 -19.76
C VAL A 404 1.97 -8.58 -20.40
N ASP A 405 2.34 -9.67 -21.07
CA ASP A 405 3.64 -9.77 -21.73
C ASP A 405 3.78 -8.82 -22.92
N TYR A 406 2.73 -8.64 -23.73
CA TYR A 406 2.70 -7.66 -24.81
C TYR A 406 3.01 -6.26 -24.27
N TYR A 407 2.26 -5.84 -23.25
CA TYR A 407 2.40 -4.52 -22.65
C TYR A 407 3.80 -4.35 -22.04
N ALA A 408 4.24 -5.30 -21.22
CA ALA A 408 5.51 -5.20 -20.53
C ALA A 408 6.71 -5.17 -21.50
N ALA A 409 6.66 -5.97 -22.56
CA ALA A 409 7.67 -5.95 -23.60
C ALA A 409 7.73 -4.59 -24.32
N LYS A 410 6.58 -4.09 -24.80
CA LYS A 410 6.47 -2.87 -25.60
C LYS A 410 6.67 -1.57 -24.81
N HIS A 411 6.13 -1.50 -23.60
CA HIS A 411 6.01 -0.25 -22.83
C HIS A 411 6.92 -0.20 -21.60
N VAL A 412 7.64 -1.29 -21.28
CA VAL A 412 8.65 -1.30 -20.20
C VAL A 412 10.01 -1.73 -20.71
N LEU A 413 10.16 -2.98 -21.18
CA LEU A 413 11.47 -3.51 -21.54
C LEU A 413 12.05 -2.87 -22.81
N PHE A 414 11.26 -2.70 -23.86
CA PHE A 414 11.73 -2.09 -25.11
C PHE A 414 12.21 -0.63 -24.91
N PRO A 415 11.45 0.28 -24.27
CA PRO A 415 11.90 1.64 -23.99
C PRO A 415 13.19 1.69 -23.17
N VAL A 416 13.33 0.80 -22.18
CA VAL A 416 14.53 0.73 -21.35
C VAL A 416 15.73 0.18 -22.11
N SER A 417 15.52 -0.81 -22.97
CA SER A 417 16.60 -1.56 -23.62
C SER A 417 17.03 -0.99 -24.98
N GLY A 418 16.11 -0.37 -25.72
CA GLY A 418 16.32 0.13 -27.08
C GLY A 418 16.40 -0.95 -28.17
N TYR A 419 16.27 -2.24 -27.85
CA TYR A 419 16.41 -3.33 -28.83
C TYR A 419 15.06 -3.72 -29.42
N GLY A 420 14.90 -3.59 -30.74
CA GLY A 420 13.64 -3.88 -31.44
C GLY A 420 13.13 -5.32 -31.25
N ARG A 421 13.99 -6.28 -30.93
CA ARG A 421 13.55 -7.65 -30.59
C ARG A 421 12.72 -7.77 -29.30
N HIS A 422 12.74 -6.75 -28.44
CA HIS A 422 11.89 -6.66 -27.26
C HIS A 422 10.56 -5.97 -27.57
N ASP A 423 10.41 -5.38 -28.74
CA ASP A 423 9.15 -4.79 -29.19
C ASP A 423 8.30 -5.87 -29.89
N PRO A 424 7.12 -6.24 -29.37
CA PRO A 424 6.23 -7.21 -30.01
C PRO A 424 5.70 -6.76 -31.38
N ASP A 425 5.83 -5.49 -31.77
CA ASP A 425 5.38 -5.01 -33.08
C ASP A 425 6.48 -5.05 -34.15
N THR A 426 7.73 -5.35 -33.76
CA THR A 426 8.84 -5.47 -34.70
C THR A 426 8.71 -6.74 -35.57
N PRO A 427 8.85 -6.67 -36.91
CA PRO A 427 8.71 -7.86 -37.78
C PRO A 427 9.75 -8.96 -37.53
N TYR A 428 9.40 -10.22 -37.82
CA TYR A 428 10.23 -11.41 -37.54
C TYR A 428 11.45 -11.62 -38.45
N GLY A 429 11.52 -10.92 -39.59
CA GLY A 429 12.11 -11.43 -40.84
C GLY A 429 13.63 -11.40 -40.99
N GLU A 430 14.39 -11.08 -39.94
CA GLU A 430 15.84 -10.94 -40.07
C GLU A 430 16.56 -12.16 -39.51
N ASN A 431 17.35 -12.81 -40.36
CA ASN A 431 18.31 -13.83 -39.96
C ASN A 431 19.72 -13.46 -40.49
N THR A 432 20.04 -12.17 -40.41
CA THR A 432 21.35 -11.58 -40.77
C THR A 432 22.28 -11.62 -39.57
N SER A 433 23.60 -11.56 -39.79
CA SER A 433 24.59 -11.47 -38.71
C SER A 433 25.61 -10.37 -39.04
N PRO A 434 25.71 -9.30 -38.23
CA PRO A 434 24.80 -8.93 -37.13
C PRO A 434 23.38 -8.59 -37.64
N TYR A 435 22.39 -8.54 -36.73
CA TYR A 435 21.07 -7.97 -37.02
C TYR A 435 21.17 -6.47 -37.35
N HIS A 436 20.10 -5.86 -37.88
CA HIS A 436 20.11 -4.45 -38.29
C HIS A 436 20.30 -3.46 -37.13
N ASP A 437 19.99 -3.87 -35.89
CA ASP A 437 20.27 -3.12 -34.66
C ASP A 437 21.74 -3.22 -34.19
N GLY A 438 22.59 -3.92 -34.95
CA GLY A 438 24.00 -4.13 -34.64
C GLY A 438 24.27 -5.26 -33.64
N SER A 439 23.24 -5.95 -33.17
CA SER A 439 23.38 -7.07 -32.24
C SER A 439 23.73 -8.39 -32.94
N SER A 440 24.37 -9.31 -32.22
CA SER A 440 24.76 -10.60 -32.79
C SER A 440 23.54 -11.51 -32.99
N ASN A 441 23.50 -12.19 -34.14
CA ASN A 441 22.53 -13.25 -34.40
C ASN A 441 22.72 -14.42 -33.42
N THR A 442 21.65 -14.84 -32.76
CA THR A 442 21.67 -15.91 -31.74
C THR A 442 21.36 -17.29 -32.31
N GLY A 443 21.17 -17.40 -33.63
CA GLY A 443 20.74 -18.60 -34.33
C GLY A 443 19.21 -18.76 -34.41
N TYR A 444 18.46 -17.75 -33.96
CA TYR A 444 17.00 -17.73 -33.89
C TYR A 444 16.43 -16.54 -34.70
N PRO A 445 15.12 -16.54 -35.02
CA PRO A 445 14.48 -15.37 -35.63
C PRO A 445 14.69 -14.11 -34.79
N TYR A 446 14.89 -12.96 -35.44
CA TYR A 446 15.17 -11.70 -34.75
C TYR A 446 14.14 -11.38 -33.65
N ASN A 447 12.85 -11.38 -34.01
CA ASN A 447 11.76 -11.21 -33.04
C ASN A 447 11.14 -12.56 -32.62
N ALA A 448 11.96 -13.40 -31.99
CA ALA A 448 11.51 -14.65 -31.38
C ALA A 448 10.39 -14.46 -30.33
N PHE A 449 10.36 -13.30 -29.65
CA PHE A 449 9.32 -12.99 -28.66
C PHE A 449 7.94 -12.92 -29.31
N ARG A 450 7.82 -12.16 -30.41
CA ARG A 450 6.57 -12.05 -31.14
C ARG A 450 6.09 -13.41 -31.66
N ILE A 451 6.99 -14.26 -32.15
CA ILE A 451 6.64 -15.62 -32.60
C ILE A 451 6.08 -16.45 -31.43
N MET A 452 6.80 -16.47 -30.31
CA MET A 452 6.37 -17.17 -29.10
C MET A 452 5.00 -16.68 -28.65
N MET A 453 4.78 -15.37 -28.65
CA MET A 453 3.51 -14.75 -28.24
C MET A 453 2.35 -15.21 -29.13
N ASP A 454 2.47 -15.06 -30.45
CA ASP A 454 1.37 -15.40 -31.36
C ASP A 454 1.02 -16.89 -31.33
N ILE A 455 2.02 -17.77 -31.30
CA ILE A 455 1.78 -19.21 -31.28
C ILE A 455 1.23 -19.64 -29.91
N THR A 456 1.72 -19.06 -28.81
CA THR A 456 1.16 -19.32 -27.47
C THR A 456 -0.30 -18.89 -27.40
N ALA A 457 -0.64 -17.68 -27.86
CA ALA A 457 -2.01 -17.21 -27.93
C ALA A 457 -2.90 -18.12 -28.78
N ALA A 458 -2.42 -18.56 -29.95
CA ALA A 458 -3.16 -19.47 -30.82
C ALA A 458 -3.43 -20.83 -30.15
N GLU A 459 -2.48 -21.39 -29.41
CA GLU A 459 -2.72 -22.62 -28.65
C GLU A 459 -3.71 -22.40 -27.50
N LEU A 460 -3.57 -21.32 -26.73
CA LEU A 460 -4.49 -20.99 -25.62
C LEU A 460 -5.94 -20.83 -26.09
N VAL A 461 -6.16 -20.16 -27.23
CA VAL A 461 -7.47 -20.03 -27.88
C VAL A 461 -8.03 -21.39 -28.28
N ARG A 462 -7.21 -22.32 -28.78
CA ARG A 462 -7.66 -23.70 -29.06
C ARG A 462 -8.04 -24.47 -27.79
N GLY A 463 -7.46 -24.11 -26.65
CA GLY A 463 -7.82 -24.63 -25.33
C GLY A 463 -9.07 -23.99 -24.71
N GLY A 464 -9.63 -22.96 -25.35
CA GLY A 464 -10.82 -22.25 -24.87
C GLY A 464 -10.52 -21.05 -23.97
N HIS A 465 -9.27 -20.59 -23.90
CA HIS A 465 -8.91 -19.36 -23.19
C HIS A 465 -8.96 -18.16 -24.13
N ASP A 466 -9.72 -17.13 -23.78
CA ASP A 466 -9.69 -15.87 -24.51
C ASP A 466 -8.48 -15.06 -24.06
N VAL A 467 -7.51 -14.91 -24.97
CA VAL A 467 -6.27 -14.16 -24.75
C VAL A 467 -5.94 -13.30 -25.97
N SER A 468 -5.26 -12.18 -25.77
CA SER A 468 -4.93 -11.27 -26.86
C SER A 468 -3.67 -10.44 -26.62
N GLY A 469 -2.86 -10.33 -27.66
CA GLY A 469 -1.82 -9.30 -27.79
C GLY A 469 -2.22 -8.13 -28.69
N ASP A 470 -3.51 -7.99 -29.02
CA ASP A 470 -4.04 -6.91 -29.85
C ASP A 470 -4.35 -5.67 -28.99
N PRO A 471 -3.67 -4.53 -29.18
CA PRO A 471 -3.96 -3.29 -28.45
C PRO A 471 -5.41 -2.82 -28.54
N ALA A 472 -6.14 -3.19 -29.60
CA ALA A 472 -7.54 -2.84 -29.75
C ALA A 472 -8.45 -3.55 -28.72
N ARG A 473 -8.02 -4.69 -28.18
CA ARG A 473 -8.76 -5.46 -27.15
C ARG A 473 -8.27 -5.21 -25.72
N ILE A 474 -7.13 -4.53 -25.56
CA ILE A 474 -6.52 -4.26 -24.25
C ILE A 474 -6.97 -2.88 -23.73
N ALA A 475 -7.32 -2.80 -22.45
CA ALA A 475 -7.31 -1.56 -21.69
C ALA A 475 -6.19 -1.59 -20.65
N VAL A 476 -5.57 -0.45 -20.41
CA VAL A 476 -4.51 -0.31 -19.42
C VAL A 476 -4.96 0.66 -18.34
N HIS A 477 -4.84 0.22 -17.11
CA HIS A 477 -5.10 0.99 -15.90
C HIS A 477 -3.78 1.28 -15.22
N ARG A 478 -3.58 2.50 -14.72
CA ARG A 478 -2.34 2.91 -14.08
C ARG A 478 -2.57 3.56 -12.72
N ARG A 479 -1.69 3.29 -11.76
CA ARG A 479 -1.60 4.00 -10.49
C ARG A 479 -0.16 4.48 -10.24
N ASP A 480 0.01 5.79 -10.16
CA ASP A 480 1.28 6.44 -9.80
C ASP A 480 1.38 6.59 -8.26
N LEU A 481 2.34 5.92 -7.64
CA LEU A 481 2.51 5.96 -6.19
C LEU A 481 3.17 7.24 -5.66
N ARG A 482 3.60 8.17 -6.53
CA ARG A 482 3.99 9.53 -6.13
C ARG A 482 2.80 10.39 -5.72
N GLU A 483 1.62 10.09 -6.27
CA GLU A 483 0.38 10.84 -5.99
C GLU A 483 -0.26 10.45 -4.65
N GLY A 484 0.31 9.46 -3.94
CA GLY A 484 -0.10 9.03 -2.60
C GLY A 484 -1.17 7.94 -2.60
N LEU A 485 -1.08 7.02 -1.63
CA LEU A 485 -2.15 6.07 -1.29
C LEU A 485 -2.89 6.46 -0.01
N GLY A 486 -2.47 7.56 0.62
CA GLY A 486 -2.94 7.94 1.93
C GLY A 486 -4.08 8.94 1.90
N TRP A 487 -4.87 8.93 2.96
CA TRP A 487 -5.97 9.86 3.15
C TRP A 487 -5.42 11.12 3.77
N THR A 488 -5.35 12.18 2.96
CA THR A 488 -4.91 13.49 3.45
C THR A 488 -6.07 14.22 4.13
N GLY A 489 -5.75 15.03 5.14
CA GLY A 489 -6.77 15.78 5.84
C GLY A 489 -6.24 16.55 7.04
N GLY A 490 -7.18 17.00 7.85
CA GLY A 490 -6.90 17.49 9.18
C GLY A 490 -8.18 17.63 10.00
N HIS A 491 -8.04 17.59 11.31
CA HIS A 491 -9.14 17.73 12.25
C HIS A 491 -8.72 18.56 13.45
N CYS A 492 -9.70 19.06 14.21
CA CYS A 492 -9.47 19.79 15.44
C CYS A 492 -10.51 19.40 16.49
N VAL A 493 -10.16 19.60 17.76
CA VAL A 493 -11.06 19.36 18.89
C VAL A 493 -10.76 20.33 20.04
N VAL A 494 -11.80 20.64 20.79
CA VAL A 494 -11.71 21.32 22.09
C VAL A 494 -11.43 20.28 23.17
N GLY A 495 -10.40 20.52 23.98
CA GLY A 495 -10.08 19.58 25.06
C GLY A 495 -11.09 19.60 26.20
N THR A 496 -11.19 18.49 26.93
CA THR A 496 -12.11 18.35 28.06
C THR A 496 -11.45 18.71 29.38
N GLY A 497 -12.21 19.36 30.27
CA GLY A 497 -11.69 19.81 31.56
C GLY A 497 -11.50 18.70 32.61
N GLU A 498 -12.17 17.56 32.45
CA GLU A 498 -12.18 16.50 33.46
C GLU A 498 -12.22 15.10 32.83
N PRO A 499 -11.41 14.15 33.35
CA PRO A 499 -11.58 12.71 33.12
C PRO A 499 -12.90 12.17 33.72
N ALA A 500 -13.43 11.10 33.15
CA ALA A 500 -14.65 10.44 33.60
C ALA A 500 -14.57 8.91 33.49
N THR A 501 -15.49 8.23 34.16
CA THR A 501 -15.60 6.75 34.12
C THR A 501 -16.56 6.24 33.05
N ALA A 502 -17.22 7.13 32.31
CA ALA A 502 -18.13 6.80 31.22
C ALA A 502 -18.00 7.81 30.08
N TRP A 503 -17.93 7.30 28.85
CA TRP A 503 -17.86 8.09 27.61
C TRP A 503 -18.70 7.43 26.51
N TYR A 504 -19.32 8.25 25.65
CA TYR A 504 -20.20 7.78 24.60
C TYR A 504 -19.92 8.48 23.27
N PHE A 505 -19.99 7.70 22.19
CA PHE A 505 -19.88 8.13 20.80
C PHE A 505 -21.08 7.58 20.03
N ALA A 506 -21.81 8.45 19.34
CA ALA A 506 -22.98 8.11 18.56
C ALA A 506 -22.67 7.83 17.08
N GLU A 507 -21.54 8.35 16.60
CA GLU A 507 -21.03 8.08 15.27
C GLU A 507 -19.89 7.07 15.28
N GLY A 508 -19.76 6.34 14.17
CA GLY A 508 -18.71 5.38 13.92
C GLY A 508 -19.07 4.43 12.78
N THR A 509 -18.06 3.96 12.05
CA THR A 509 -18.27 3.02 10.96
C THR A 509 -17.01 2.25 10.61
N THR A 510 -17.17 0.98 10.28
CA THR A 510 -16.15 0.10 9.72
C THR A 510 -16.39 -0.23 8.26
N ARG A 511 -17.29 0.52 7.60
CA ARG A 511 -17.46 0.48 6.15
C ARG A 511 -16.14 0.75 5.43
N GLN A 512 -16.03 0.21 4.24
CA GLN A 512 -14.93 0.53 3.34
C GLN A 512 -14.74 2.05 3.19
N GLY A 513 -13.48 2.48 3.12
CA GLY A 513 -13.13 3.89 3.03
C GLY A 513 -13.12 4.61 4.37
N PHE A 514 -13.26 3.91 5.50
CA PHE A 514 -13.17 4.49 6.84
C PHE A 514 -12.29 3.64 7.74
N GLU A 515 -11.45 4.29 8.55
CA GLU A 515 -10.72 3.68 9.65
C GLU A 515 -10.99 4.46 10.94
N GLU A 516 -11.59 3.79 11.92
CA GLU A 516 -11.98 4.36 13.20
C GLU A 516 -11.09 3.88 14.35
N TRP A 517 -10.74 4.82 15.22
CA TRP A 517 -9.89 4.63 16.37
C TRP A 517 -10.54 5.20 17.63
N VAL A 518 -10.59 4.41 18.70
CA VAL A 518 -10.96 4.90 20.04
C VAL A 518 -9.69 5.08 20.87
N CYS A 519 -9.38 6.32 21.21
CA CYS A 519 -8.19 6.76 21.92
C CYS A 519 -8.51 6.98 23.39
N LEU A 520 -7.72 6.38 24.29
CA LEU A 520 -7.96 6.37 25.74
C LEU A 520 -6.73 6.89 26.48
N GLU A 521 -6.89 7.99 27.22
CA GLU A 521 -5.88 8.54 28.12
C GLU A 521 -6.19 8.13 29.55
N ASN A 522 -5.18 7.62 30.26
CA ASN A 522 -5.24 7.45 31.72
C ASN A 522 -4.27 8.44 32.39
N PRO A 523 -4.77 9.59 32.87
CA PRO A 523 -3.95 10.56 33.59
C PRO A 523 -3.68 10.16 35.04
N GLY A 524 -4.28 9.08 35.52
CA GLY A 524 -4.16 8.59 36.89
C GLY A 524 -2.83 7.91 37.19
N SER A 525 -2.55 7.73 38.48
CA SER A 525 -1.35 7.03 38.98
C SER A 525 -1.51 5.51 39.10
N GLU A 526 -2.67 4.97 38.73
CA GLU A 526 -2.97 3.53 38.75
C GLU A 526 -3.53 3.11 37.39
N ALA A 527 -3.33 1.84 37.01
CA ALA A 527 -3.90 1.31 35.78
C ALA A 527 -5.44 1.32 35.85
N ALA A 528 -6.07 1.66 34.72
CA ALA A 528 -7.53 1.68 34.57
C ALA A 528 -7.97 0.47 33.75
N GLN A 529 -8.98 -0.25 34.24
CA GLN A 529 -9.65 -1.32 33.50
C GLN A 529 -10.78 -0.68 32.70
N VAL A 530 -10.75 -0.87 31.39
CA VAL A 530 -11.68 -0.22 30.45
C VAL A 530 -12.44 -1.26 29.66
N GLN A 531 -13.75 -1.04 29.50
CA GLN A 531 -14.62 -1.82 28.64
C GLN A 531 -15.22 -0.89 27.58
N LEU A 532 -15.11 -1.29 26.32
CA LEU A 532 -15.78 -0.67 25.19
C LEU A 532 -16.89 -1.61 24.75
N ALA A 533 -18.04 -1.04 24.43
CA ALA A 533 -19.18 -1.74 23.85
C ALA A 533 -19.52 -1.05 22.53
N PHE A 534 -19.09 -1.65 21.42
CA PHE A 534 -19.50 -1.20 20.09
C PHE A 534 -20.92 -1.71 19.82
N GLN A 535 -21.84 -0.83 19.47
CA GLN A 535 -23.24 -1.18 19.22
C GLN A 535 -23.63 -0.81 17.80
N ASP A 536 -24.11 -1.77 17.03
CA ASP A 536 -24.54 -1.55 15.66
C ASP A 536 -26.04 -1.17 15.55
N SER A 537 -26.51 -0.94 14.33
CA SER A 537 -27.93 -0.61 14.08
C SER A 537 -28.90 -1.79 14.29
N SER A 538 -28.39 -3.02 14.38
CA SER A 538 -29.20 -4.22 14.65
C SER A 538 -29.38 -4.50 16.15
N GLY A 539 -28.58 -3.83 17.00
CA GLY A 539 -28.52 -4.03 18.44
C GLY A 539 -27.48 -5.07 18.86
N GLU A 540 -26.62 -5.53 17.92
CA GLU A 540 -25.46 -6.34 18.26
C GLU A 540 -24.49 -5.50 19.10
N VAL A 541 -24.04 -6.06 20.22
CA VAL A 541 -23.04 -5.44 21.08
C VAL A 541 -21.75 -6.25 21.03
N ILE A 542 -20.66 -5.61 20.63
CA ILE A 542 -19.33 -6.20 20.52
C ILE A 542 -18.47 -5.65 21.67
N PRO A 543 -18.25 -6.44 22.74
CA PRO A 543 -17.51 -5.99 23.91
C PRO A 543 -16.00 -6.17 23.73
N ILE A 544 -15.23 -5.13 24.09
CA ILE A 544 -13.76 -5.16 24.13
C ILE A 544 -13.30 -4.72 25.50
N ALA A 545 -12.43 -5.50 26.14
CA ALA A 545 -11.84 -5.15 27.43
C ALA A 545 -10.33 -4.97 27.28
N LEU A 546 -9.78 -3.92 27.91
CA LEU A 546 -8.35 -3.70 27.99
C LEU A 546 -7.97 -2.94 29.26
N ASP A 547 -6.69 -3.05 29.63
CA ASP A 547 -6.09 -2.18 30.64
C ASP A 547 -5.40 -0.98 29.96
N VAL A 548 -5.53 0.20 30.58
CA VAL A 548 -4.80 1.41 30.25
C VAL A 548 -3.85 1.73 31.41
N PRO A 549 -2.53 1.54 31.24
CA PRO A 549 -1.56 1.78 32.32
C PRO A 549 -1.61 3.21 32.89
N ALA A 550 -1.15 3.39 34.12
CA ALA A 550 -1.02 4.70 34.76
C ALA A 550 -0.16 5.67 33.93
N GLY A 551 -0.55 6.95 33.86
CA GLY A 551 0.21 7.99 33.18
C GLY A 551 0.53 7.66 31.71
N SER A 552 -0.39 7.01 31.02
CA SER A 552 -0.21 6.49 29.66
C SER A 552 -1.49 6.58 28.85
N ARG A 553 -1.44 6.09 27.62
CA ARG A 553 -2.61 5.97 26.73
C ARG A 553 -2.65 4.64 25.99
N ARG A 554 -3.82 4.30 25.46
CA ARG A 554 -4.06 3.14 24.60
C ARG A 554 -5.01 3.52 23.47
N THR A 555 -4.82 2.94 22.29
CA THR A 555 -5.74 3.08 21.16
C THR A 555 -6.35 1.72 20.79
N VAL A 556 -7.64 1.70 20.46
CA VAL A 556 -8.35 0.56 19.87
C VAL A 556 -8.68 0.87 18.42
N HIS A 557 -8.26 0.00 17.49
CA HIS A 557 -8.64 0.09 16.08
C HIS A 557 -9.99 -0.60 15.88
N ALA A 558 -11.07 0.17 15.70
CA ALA A 558 -12.44 -0.33 15.67
C ALA A 558 -12.65 -1.34 14.53
N ASN A 559 -12.16 -1.05 13.32
CA ASN A 559 -12.30 -1.93 12.15
C ASN A 559 -11.76 -3.36 12.40
N ARG A 560 -10.67 -3.48 13.17
CA ARG A 560 -10.09 -4.79 13.49
C ARG A 560 -10.90 -5.58 14.51
N VAL A 561 -11.58 -4.91 15.43
CA VAL A 561 -12.26 -5.57 16.57
C VAL A 561 -13.76 -5.77 16.33
N VAL A 562 -14.38 -4.92 15.52
CA VAL A 562 -15.81 -4.98 15.15
C VAL A 562 -16.03 -5.87 13.92
N GLY A 563 -15.06 -5.91 13.00
CA GLY A 563 -15.24 -6.47 11.66
C GLY A 563 -15.74 -5.40 10.67
N PRO A 564 -15.66 -5.69 9.36
CA PRO A 564 -15.95 -4.70 8.31
C PRO A 564 -17.45 -4.45 8.09
N GLY A 565 -17.77 -3.34 7.42
CA GLY A 565 -19.10 -3.09 6.86
C GLY A 565 -20.20 -2.69 7.85
N LYS A 566 -19.84 -2.27 9.07
CA LYS A 566 -20.83 -1.96 10.13
C LYS A 566 -20.82 -0.48 10.49
N ASP A 567 -21.99 0.12 10.64
CA ASP A 567 -22.13 1.38 11.38
C ASP A 567 -22.24 1.07 12.86
N VAL A 568 -21.37 1.70 13.65
CA VAL A 568 -21.25 1.43 15.07
C VAL A 568 -21.27 2.72 15.87
N SER A 569 -21.80 2.62 17.07
CA SER A 569 -21.62 3.57 18.15
C SER A 569 -20.73 2.92 19.21
N CYS A 570 -20.18 3.68 20.14
CA CYS A 570 -19.30 3.13 21.16
C CYS A 570 -19.62 3.70 22.54
N ALA A 571 -19.88 2.83 23.51
CA ALA A 571 -19.92 3.18 24.92
C ALA A 571 -18.63 2.70 25.59
N VAL A 572 -17.97 3.56 26.35
CA VAL A 572 -16.74 3.25 27.09
C VAL A 572 -17.02 3.41 28.57
N THR A 573 -16.72 2.37 29.36
CA THR A 573 -16.79 2.40 30.82
C THR A 573 -15.44 2.06 31.43
N SER A 574 -15.11 2.67 32.56
CA SER A 574 -13.88 2.37 33.29
C SER A 574 -14.09 2.37 34.80
N ASP A 575 -13.29 1.58 35.51
CA ASP A 575 -13.21 1.57 36.96
C ASP A 575 -12.48 2.80 37.54
N ARG A 576 -11.79 3.58 36.69
CA ARG A 576 -11.08 4.81 37.05
C ARG A 576 -11.39 5.94 36.06
N PRO A 577 -11.23 7.22 36.47
CA PRO A 577 -11.37 8.33 35.54
C PRO A 577 -10.33 8.29 34.42
N ILE A 578 -10.80 8.27 33.18
CA ILE A 578 -10.00 8.32 31.94
C ILE A 578 -10.57 9.40 31.01
N VAL A 579 -9.88 9.70 29.91
CA VAL A 579 -10.42 10.52 28.81
C VAL A 579 -10.51 9.66 27.56
N ALA A 580 -11.60 9.82 26.80
CA ALA A 580 -11.81 9.10 25.56
C ALA A 580 -12.09 10.05 24.40
N GLU A 581 -11.39 9.81 23.29
CA GLU A 581 -11.65 10.45 22.00
C GLU A 581 -11.87 9.39 20.93
N ARG A 582 -12.59 9.76 19.88
CA ARG A 582 -12.80 8.93 18.69
C ARG A 582 -12.29 9.66 17.47
N ALA A 583 -11.31 9.08 16.80
CA ALA A 583 -10.76 9.56 15.54
C ALA A 583 -11.25 8.68 14.39
N THR A 584 -11.52 9.30 13.25
CA THR A 584 -11.84 8.60 12.00
C THR A 584 -11.02 9.20 10.89
N TYR A 585 -10.39 8.36 10.09
CA TYR A 585 -9.73 8.72 8.83
C TYR A 585 -10.52 8.09 7.70
N PHE A 586 -10.67 8.77 6.57
CA PHE A 586 -11.56 8.28 5.52
C PHE A 586 -11.18 8.72 4.11
N ASP A 587 -11.70 7.97 3.15
CA ASP A 587 -11.94 8.32 1.76
C ASP A 587 -13.43 8.15 1.46
N TYR A 588 -14.16 9.24 1.62
CA TYR A 588 -15.61 9.27 1.49
C TYR A 588 -16.00 9.14 0.01
N ALA A 589 -16.78 8.10 -0.29
CA ALA A 589 -17.25 7.76 -1.63
C ALA A 589 -16.12 7.59 -2.69
N GLY A 590 -14.90 7.25 -2.25
CA GLY A 590 -13.74 7.11 -3.14
C GLY A 590 -13.27 8.43 -3.77
N ALA A 591 -13.66 9.57 -3.19
CA ALA A 591 -13.46 10.88 -3.78
C ALA A 591 -12.92 11.92 -2.78
N TRP A 592 -13.33 11.90 -1.51
CA TRP A 592 -12.98 12.95 -0.55
C TRP A 592 -12.23 12.35 0.63
N THR A 593 -10.91 12.56 0.66
CA THR A 593 -10.09 12.12 1.78
C THR A 593 -10.23 13.07 2.96
N GLY A 594 -10.09 12.56 4.17
CA GLY A 594 -10.07 13.41 5.35
C GLY A 594 -9.98 12.63 6.64
N GLY A 595 -10.27 13.33 7.73
CA GLY A 595 -10.46 12.72 9.03
C GLY A 595 -11.08 13.69 10.00
N HIS A 596 -11.64 13.17 11.08
CA HIS A 596 -12.27 13.96 12.12
C HIS A 596 -12.12 13.30 13.48
N THR A 597 -12.14 14.10 14.54
CA THR A 597 -12.04 13.60 15.91
C THR A 597 -13.05 14.29 16.81
N VAL A 598 -13.49 13.60 17.86
CA VAL A 598 -14.33 14.17 18.92
C VAL A 598 -13.92 13.65 20.28
N VAL A 599 -14.10 14.48 21.31
CA VAL A 599 -14.16 14.02 22.70
C VAL A 599 -15.54 13.42 22.97
N GLY A 600 -15.58 12.26 23.64
CA GLY A 600 -16.84 11.57 23.93
C GLY A 600 -17.78 12.38 24.84
N ALA A 601 -19.08 12.09 24.76
CA ALA A 601 -20.03 12.60 25.73
C ALA A 601 -19.89 11.84 27.06
N ARG A 602 -19.90 12.54 28.20
CA ARG A 602 -19.84 11.89 29.53
C ARG A 602 -21.17 11.32 30.00
N ALA A 603 -22.28 11.70 29.34
CA ALA A 603 -23.62 11.23 29.62
C ALA A 603 -24.54 11.45 28.42
N ALA A 604 -25.62 10.67 28.36
CA ALA A 604 -26.72 10.90 27.44
C ALA A 604 -27.61 12.08 27.90
N SER A 605 -28.28 12.74 26.96
CA SER A 605 -29.17 13.88 27.17
C SER A 605 -30.45 13.76 26.34
N GLN A 606 -31.53 14.40 26.80
CA GLN A 606 -32.77 14.55 26.03
C GLN A 606 -32.71 15.72 25.03
N THR A 607 -31.65 16.53 25.08
CA THR A 607 -31.48 17.67 24.17
C THR A 607 -30.03 17.82 23.75
N TRP A 608 -29.81 18.01 22.46
CA TRP A 608 -28.51 18.22 21.84
C TRP A 608 -28.56 19.38 20.84
N TYR A 609 -27.57 20.26 20.90
CA TYR A 609 -27.47 21.45 20.06
C TYR A 609 -26.27 21.37 19.12
N PHE A 610 -26.46 21.87 17.89
CA PHE A 610 -25.42 22.02 16.86
C PHE A 610 -25.59 23.38 16.18
N ALA A 611 -24.54 24.17 16.03
CA ALA A 611 -24.59 25.51 15.47
C ALA A 611 -24.24 25.59 13.97
N GLU A 612 -23.50 24.61 13.45
CA GLU A 612 -23.16 24.53 12.03
C GLU A 612 -23.95 23.45 11.27
N GLY A 613 -24.12 23.67 9.97
CA GLY A 613 -24.76 22.76 9.04
C GLY A 613 -25.04 23.43 7.69
N TYR A 614 -24.85 22.68 6.62
CA TYR A 614 -25.18 23.13 5.26
C TYR A 614 -25.59 21.95 4.38
N THR A 615 -26.70 22.11 3.66
CA THR A 615 -27.22 21.09 2.73
C THR A 615 -27.15 21.53 1.26
N GLY A 616 -26.32 22.53 0.96
CA GLY A 616 -26.10 22.98 -0.41
C GLY A 616 -25.23 22.03 -1.24
N PRO A 617 -24.97 22.38 -2.52
CA PRO A 617 -24.13 21.58 -3.40
C PRO A 617 -22.74 21.32 -2.79
N GLY A 618 -22.28 20.08 -2.90
CA GLY A 618 -20.98 19.66 -2.38
C GLY A 618 -20.96 19.34 -0.89
N PHE A 619 -22.11 19.25 -0.20
CA PHE A 619 -22.15 18.90 1.23
C PHE A 619 -23.12 17.77 1.52
N ASP A 620 -22.62 16.74 2.19
CA ASP A 620 -23.41 15.67 2.79
C ASP A 620 -23.35 15.80 4.31
N GLN A 621 -24.47 16.21 4.92
CA GLN A 621 -24.61 16.38 6.35
C GLN A 621 -25.44 15.22 6.95
N TYR A 622 -24.96 14.67 8.06
CA TYR A 622 -25.64 13.62 8.80
C TYR A 622 -25.77 14.00 10.27
N VAL A 623 -26.69 13.32 10.96
CA VAL A 623 -26.78 13.30 12.43
C VAL A 623 -26.87 11.85 12.85
N CYS A 624 -25.97 11.44 13.73
CA CYS A 624 -25.87 10.08 14.23
C CYS A 624 -26.28 10.07 15.69
N VAL A 625 -27.22 9.18 16.03
CA VAL A 625 -27.83 9.14 17.36
C VAL A 625 -27.66 7.75 17.95
N LEU A 626 -27.08 7.67 19.14
CA LEU A 626 -27.01 6.47 19.99
C LEU A 626 -28.09 6.57 21.06
N ASN A 627 -28.84 5.48 21.25
CA ASN A 627 -29.71 5.31 22.40
C ASN A 627 -29.13 4.25 23.34
N PRO A 628 -28.47 4.65 24.44
CA PRO A 628 -27.94 3.71 25.43
C PRO A 628 -29.02 3.20 26.41
N GLY A 629 -30.29 3.60 26.24
CA GLY A 629 -31.39 3.27 27.12
C GLY A 629 -32.13 1.99 26.74
N GLU A 630 -32.97 1.53 27.68
CA GLU A 630 -33.76 0.29 27.58
C GLU A 630 -35.07 0.44 26.80
N SER A 631 -35.43 1.65 26.36
CA SER A 631 -36.65 1.93 25.62
C SER A 631 -36.36 2.70 24.33
N PRO A 632 -37.14 2.52 23.25
CA PRO A 632 -37.03 3.37 22.08
C PRO A 632 -37.14 4.85 22.45
N ALA A 633 -36.32 5.69 21.82
CA ALA A 633 -36.34 7.13 22.00
C ALA A 633 -36.91 7.80 20.74
N GLY A 634 -38.01 8.52 20.89
CA GLY A 634 -38.63 9.35 19.86
C GLY A 634 -37.89 10.67 19.73
N LEU A 635 -37.55 11.04 18.50
CA LEU A 635 -36.69 12.17 18.15
C LEU A 635 -37.48 13.26 17.43
N THR A 636 -37.22 14.52 17.79
CA THR A 636 -37.71 15.71 17.10
C THR A 636 -36.55 16.60 16.71
N PHE A 637 -36.35 16.79 15.41
CA PHE A 637 -35.30 17.65 14.88
C PHE A 637 -35.89 19.05 14.64
N ARG A 638 -35.37 20.07 15.32
CA ARG A 638 -35.74 21.48 15.12
C ARG A 638 -34.57 22.19 14.46
N PHE A 639 -34.64 22.36 13.15
CA PHE A 639 -33.62 23.08 12.39
C PHE A 639 -33.88 24.58 12.46
N GLN A 640 -32.91 25.38 12.87
CA GLN A 640 -32.96 26.83 12.71
C GLN A 640 -32.17 27.22 11.45
N THR A 641 -32.88 27.62 10.40
CA THR A 641 -32.28 27.92 9.09
C THR A 641 -32.13 29.41 8.85
N SER A 642 -31.13 29.81 8.07
CA SER A 642 -30.98 31.19 7.61
C SER A 642 -32.12 31.59 6.66
N GLU A 643 -32.56 30.65 5.83
CA GLU A 643 -33.46 30.89 4.70
C GLU A 643 -34.95 30.90 5.09
N ALA A 644 -35.40 29.89 5.86
CA ALA A 644 -36.83 29.68 6.16
C ALA A 644 -37.18 29.85 7.65
N GLY A 645 -36.20 30.07 8.51
CA GLY A 645 -36.41 30.02 9.95
C GLY A 645 -36.48 28.61 10.52
N GLU A 646 -37.30 28.42 11.55
CA GLU A 646 -37.42 27.11 12.18
C GLU A 646 -38.20 26.12 11.31
N VAL A 647 -37.61 24.95 11.07
CA VAL A 647 -38.23 23.81 10.40
C VAL A 647 -38.19 22.61 11.33
N VAL A 648 -39.35 22.06 11.67
CA VAL A 648 -39.47 20.94 12.61
C VAL A 648 -39.75 19.64 11.87
N LYS A 649 -39.01 18.58 12.22
CA LYS A 649 -39.15 17.21 11.69
C LYS A 649 -39.36 16.23 12.86
N PRO A 650 -40.61 15.96 13.25
CA PRO A 650 -40.93 14.99 14.29
C PRO A 650 -41.08 13.56 13.71
N GLY A 651 -41.27 12.57 14.59
CA GLY A 651 -41.65 11.22 14.21
C GLY A 651 -40.49 10.31 13.79
N LEU A 652 -39.25 10.74 14.05
CA LEU A 652 -38.06 9.91 13.94
C LEU A 652 -37.85 9.14 15.27
N SER A 653 -37.07 8.06 15.25
CA SER A 653 -36.81 7.28 16.47
C SER A 653 -35.53 6.47 16.36
N VAL A 654 -34.98 6.08 17.51
CA VAL A 654 -33.88 5.13 17.64
C VAL A 654 -34.25 4.06 18.66
N GLY A 655 -34.02 2.79 18.34
CA GLY A 655 -34.34 1.66 19.21
C GLY A 655 -33.46 1.60 20.47
N PRO A 656 -33.82 0.82 21.49
CA PRO A 656 -32.99 0.65 22.69
C PRO A 656 -31.68 -0.06 22.37
N HIS A 657 -30.55 0.36 22.96
CA HIS A 657 -29.20 -0.18 22.72
C HIS A 657 -28.82 -0.26 21.23
N THR A 658 -29.29 0.70 20.45
CA THR A 658 -29.00 0.79 19.02
C THR A 658 -28.59 2.21 18.66
N ARG A 659 -28.18 2.37 17.40
CA ARG A 659 -27.87 3.66 16.81
C ARG A 659 -28.63 3.89 15.49
N ALA A 660 -28.81 5.15 15.09
CA ALA A 660 -29.46 5.54 13.84
C ALA A 660 -28.80 6.76 13.17
N THR A 661 -28.58 6.70 11.85
CA THR A 661 -28.00 7.78 11.04
C THR A 661 -29.10 8.46 10.25
N PHE A 662 -29.14 9.79 10.30
CA PHE A 662 -30.11 10.58 9.57
C PHE A 662 -29.40 11.53 8.61
N LYS A 663 -29.59 11.35 7.30
CA LYS A 663 -29.07 12.28 6.29
C LYS A 663 -29.90 13.55 6.30
N VAL A 664 -29.30 14.66 6.72
CA VAL A 664 -29.98 15.95 6.88
C VAL A 664 -30.43 16.51 5.53
N ASN A 665 -29.67 16.27 4.46
CA ASN A 665 -30.04 16.64 3.09
C ASN A 665 -31.43 16.08 2.70
N ASP A 666 -31.74 14.85 3.12
CA ASP A 666 -33.03 14.21 2.83
C ASP A 666 -34.16 14.75 3.71
N LEU A 667 -33.85 15.08 4.98
CA LEU A 667 -34.82 15.59 5.93
C LEU A 667 -35.22 17.05 5.65
N LEU A 668 -34.23 17.91 5.36
CA LEU A 668 -34.39 19.35 5.25
C LEU A 668 -34.54 19.82 3.79
N GLY A 669 -33.97 19.07 2.84
CA GLY A 669 -33.82 19.47 1.44
C GLY A 669 -32.52 20.23 1.19
N ALA A 670 -32.28 20.59 -0.08
CA ALA A 670 -31.03 21.20 -0.52
C ALA A 670 -30.98 22.72 -0.29
N GLY A 671 -29.77 23.24 -0.08
CA GLY A 671 -29.48 24.68 -0.09
C GLY A 671 -29.79 25.43 1.21
N TYR A 672 -29.95 24.72 2.33
CA TYR A 672 -30.16 25.35 3.62
C TYR A 672 -28.86 25.47 4.39
N GLN A 673 -28.59 26.66 4.90
CA GLN A 673 -27.67 26.79 6.02
C GLN A 673 -28.47 26.59 7.30
N ASN A 674 -28.07 25.62 8.11
CA ASN A 674 -28.87 25.13 9.23
C ASN A 674 -28.04 24.97 10.51
N SER A 675 -28.72 25.11 11.64
CA SER A 675 -28.32 24.62 12.96
C SER A 675 -29.43 23.72 13.48
N LEU A 676 -29.16 22.93 14.51
CA LEU A 676 -30.11 21.91 14.99
C LEU A 676 -30.23 21.96 16.52
N CYS A 677 -31.47 21.96 16.99
CA CYS A 677 -31.84 21.47 18.32
C CYS A 677 -32.52 20.12 18.15
N LEU A 678 -31.85 19.05 18.58
CA LEU A 678 -32.39 17.69 18.62
C LEU A 678 -33.01 17.46 20.00
N GLU A 679 -34.32 17.24 20.03
CA GLU A 679 -35.07 16.83 21.21
C GLU A 679 -35.37 15.34 21.16
N SER A 680 -35.38 14.70 22.33
CA SER A 680 -35.68 13.28 22.49
C SER A 680 -36.55 13.05 23.73
N ASP A 681 -37.51 12.12 23.65
CA ASP A 681 -38.33 11.72 24.81
C ASP A 681 -37.62 10.75 25.77
N GLY A 682 -36.44 10.25 25.39
CA GLY A 682 -35.49 9.50 26.21
C GLY A 682 -34.05 10.03 26.10
N PRO A 683 -33.16 9.71 27.03
CA PRO A 683 -31.77 10.14 26.96
C PRO A 683 -31.02 9.45 25.81
N VAL A 684 -30.45 10.23 24.91
CA VAL A 684 -29.64 9.78 23.75
C VAL A 684 -28.30 10.50 23.69
N VAL A 685 -27.40 10.09 22.80
CA VAL A 685 -26.15 10.79 22.47
C VAL A 685 -26.18 11.13 20.99
N ALA A 686 -25.69 12.31 20.59
CA ALA A 686 -25.75 12.75 19.21
C ALA A 686 -24.46 13.39 18.72
N GLU A 687 -24.05 13.01 17.51
CA GLU A 687 -22.91 13.56 16.76
C GLU A 687 -23.36 14.02 15.37
N ARG A 688 -22.61 14.94 14.77
CA ARG A 688 -22.91 15.49 13.44
C ARG A 688 -21.68 15.43 12.53
N PRO A 689 -21.53 14.37 11.72
CA PRO A 689 -20.54 14.34 10.67
C PRO A 689 -21.04 15.08 9.41
N VAL A 690 -20.10 15.74 8.73
CA VAL A 690 -20.30 16.40 7.44
C VAL A 690 -19.13 16.05 6.54
N TYR A 691 -19.43 15.65 5.30
CA TYR A 691 -18.45 15.41 4.25
C TYR A 691 -18.70 16.42 3.12
N PHE A 692 -17.63 16.96 2.54
CA PHE A 692 -17.76 18.06 1.62
C PHE A 692 -16.73 18.09 0.49
N ASP A 693 -17.14 18.73 -0.60
CA ASP A 693 -16.33 19.32 -1.67
C ASP A 693 -16.68 20.81 -1.74
N TYR A 694 -15.93 21.60 -0.99
CA TYR A 694 -16.20 23.00 -0.74
C TYR A 694 -15.49 23.89 -1.77
N ALA A 695 -16.27 24.57 -2.61
CA ALA A 695 -15.73 25.47 -3.63
C ALA A 695 -14.85 26.60 -3.05
N GLY A 696 -15.13 27.07 -1.83
CA GLY A 696 -14.43 28.23 -1.24
C GLY A 696 -14.84 29.56 -1.86
N SER A 697 -14.60 30.65 -1.13
CA SER A 697 -14.78 32.02 -1.64
C SER A 697 -13.83 32.34 -2.81
N GLY A 698 -12.66 31.70 -2.84
CA GLY A 698 -11.64 31.84 -3.88
C GLY A 698 -11.67 30.79 -5.00
N GLY A 699 -12.63 29.85 -4.99
CA GLY A 699 -12.69 28.77 -5.99
C GLY A 699 -11.60 27.71 -5.81
N PHE A 700 -11.12 27.50 -4.58
CA PHE A 700 -10.01 26.59 -4.28
C PHE A 700 -10.38 25.10 -4.30
N GLN A 701 -11.67 24.76 -4.18
CA GLN A 701 -12.18 23.38 -4.16
C GLN A 701 -11.46 22.50 -3.13
N TRP A 702 -11.77 22.70 -1.85
CA TRP A 702 -11.25 21.87 -0.77
C TRP A 702 -12.25 20.78 -0.41
N ASN A 703 -11.81 19.53 -0.50
CA ASN A 703 -12.59 18.38 -0.04
C ASN A 703 -12.17 17.96 1.37
N GLY A 704 -13.05 17.21 2.03
CA GLY A 704 -12.79 16.65 3.36
C GLY A 704 -14.06 16.31 4.12
N GLY A 705 -13.96 16.35 5.44
CA GLY A 705 -15.10 16.15 6.32
C GLY A 705 -14.74 16.39 7.77
N HIS A 706 -15.74 16.68 8.58
CA HIS A 706 -15.58 17.00 10.00
C HIS A 706 -16.73 16.44 10.81
N CYS A 707 -16.53 16.24 12.12
CA CYS A 707 -17.57 15.79 13.05
C CYS A 707 -17.51 16.62 14.33
N VAL A 708 -18.66 16.81 14.97
CA VAL A 708 -18.74 17.39 16.32
C VAL A 708 -19.66 16.55 17.21
N MET A 709 -19.30 16.43 18.49
CA MET A 709 -20.21 16.03 19.54
C MET A 709 -21.19 17.18 19.81
N GLY A 710 -22.49 16.89 19.87
CA GLY A 710 -23.48 17.93 20.17
C GLY A 710 -23.27 18.53 21.57
N ALA A 711 -23.73 19.74 21.79
CA ALA A 711 -23.77 20.32 23.14
C ALA A 711 -25.06 19.91 23.86
N ALA A 712 -24.97 19.35 25.07
CA ALA A 712 -26.15 19.00 25.87
C ALA A 712 -26.84 20.24 26.51
N ALA A 713 -26.18 21.40 26.51
CA ALA A 713 -26.69 22.65 27.04
C ALA A 713 -26.10 23.86 26.30
N LEU A 714 -26.85 24.95 26.32
CA LEU A 714 -26.42 26.26 25.80
C LEU A 714 -25.61 27.01 26.86
N SER A 715 -24.69 27.88 26.41
CA SER A 715 -23.90 28.76 27.26
C SER A 715 -24.15 30.23 26.91
N ARG A 716 -23.75 31.12 27.81
CA ARG A 716 -23.70 32.58 27.59
C ARG A 716 -22.34 33.05 27.10
N GLU A 717 -21.36 32.15 27.07
CA GLU A 717 -20.00 32.40 26.63
C GLU A 717 -19.48 31.19 25.83
N TYR A 718 -18.69 31.47 24.78
CA TYR A 718 -17.94 30.47 24.04
C TYR A 718 -16.54 30.99 23.69
N LEU A 719 -15.53 30.14 23.87
CA LEU A 719 -14.13 30.41 23.56
C LEU A 719 -13.63 29.43 22.49
N PHE A 720 -12.83 29.94 21.55
CA PHE A 720 -12.12 29.19 20.52
C PHE A 720 -10.66 29.65 20.52
N ALA A 721 -9.71 28.71 20.63
CA ALA A 721 -8.29 29.03 20.79
C ALA A 721 -7.51 28.99 19.48
N GLU A 722 -7.83 28.05 18.59
CA GLU A 722 -7.42 28.04 17.20
C GLU A 722 -8.22 29.06 16.38
N GLY A 723 -7.72 29.35 15.18
CA GLY A 723 -8.30 30.23 14.17
C GLY A 723 -7.21 30.89 13.33
N THR A 724 -7.46 31.13 12.05
CA THR A 724 -6.55 31.87 11.17
C THR A 724 -7.26 32.39 9.92
N THR A 725 -6.79 33.54 9.44
CA THR A 725 -7.19 34.17 8.17
C THR A 725 -6.05 34.19 7.15
N ARG A 726 -5.03 33.33 7.34
CA ARG A 726 -3.92 33.14 6.40
C ARG A 726 -4.39 32.62 5.04
N GLU A 727 -3.62 32.92 4.00
CA GLU A 727 -3.77 32.27 2.70
C GLU A 727 -3.89 30.74 2.86
N GLY A 728 -4.88 30.16 2.16
CA GLY A 728 -5.15 28.73 2.23
C GLY A 728 -6.09 28.31 3.36
N PHE A 729 -6.68 29.25 4.12
CA PHE A 729 -7.69 28.96 5.14
C PHE A 729 -8.92 29.84 4.98
N GLU A 730 -10.11 29.26 5.18
CA GLU A 730 -11.36 29.98 5.36
C GLU A 730 -11.99 29.57 6.69
N GLU A 731 -11.99 30.51 7.64
CA GLU A 731 -12.59 30.35 8.95
C GLU A 731 -13.95 31.04 9.01
N TRP A 732 -14.92 30.30 9.54
CA TRP A 732 -16.27 30.79 9.76
C TRP A 732 -16.64 30.65 11.24
N LEU A 733 -17.52 31.53 11.71
CA LEU A 733 -18.19 31.38 13.00
C LEU A 733 -19.68 31.23 12.76
N THR A 734 -20.26 30.22 13.37
CA THR A 734 -21.67 29.87 13.24
C THR A 734 -22.32 29.95 14.60
N VAL A 735 -23.44 30.65 14.69
CA VAL A 735 -24.07 31.00 15.96
C VAL A 735 -25.55 30.64 15.89
N GLN A 736 -25.98 29.75 16.78
CA GLN A 736 -27.37 29.30 16.91
C GLN A 736 -28.11 30.10 17.98
N ASN A 737 -29.27 30.65 17.62
CA ASN A 737 -30.26 31.13 18.56
C ASN A 737 -31.52 30.24 18.48
N PRO A 738 -31.64 29.21 19.35
CA PRO A 738 -32.84 28.38 19.39
C PRO A 738 -33.96 29.03 20.22
N GLY A 739 -33.72 30.21 20.81
CA GLY A 739 -34.67 30.92 21.66
C GLY A 739 -35.76 31.67 20.88
N ALA A 740 -36.79 32.10 21.61
CA ALA A 740 -37.95 32.79 21.08
C ALA A 740 -37.78 34.32 20.91
N SER A 741 -36.62 34.87 21.27
CA SER A 741 -36.31 36.30 21.15
C SER A 741 -34.98 36.52 20.43
N THR A 742 -34.85 37.65 19.73
CA THR A 742 -33.55 38.10 19.21
C THR A 742 -32.55 38.25 20.34
N ILE A 743 -31.34 37.74 20.14
CA ILE A 743 -30.22 37.88 21.07
C ILE A 743 -29.11 38.74 20.45
N ARG A 744 -28.32 39.40 21.30
CA ARG A 744 -27.10 40.09 20.87
C ARG A 744 -25.89 39.34 21.37
N VAL A 745 -25.01 38.91 20.46
CA VAL A 745 -23.76 38.21 20.76
C VAL A 745 -22.60 39.16 20.46
N ASN A 746 -21.78 39.44 21.47
CA ASN A 746 -20.55 40.21 21.32
C ASN A 746 -19.40 39.26 21.04
N ALA A 747 -18.56 39.59 20.07
CA ALA A 747 -17.36 38.87 19.72
C ALA A 747 -16.11 39.72 20.01
N GLU A 748 -15.14 39.13 20.67
CA GLU A 748 -13.80 39.68 20.88
C GLU A 748 -12.80 38.75 20.21
N TYR A 749 -12.22 39.22 19.10
CA TYR A 749 -11.19 38.51 18.35
C TYR A 749 -9.81 38.89 18.88
N LEU A 750 -9.02 37.90 19.25
CA LEU A 750 -7.70 38.03 19.85
C LEU A 750 -6.63 37.61 18.81
N PRO A 751 -5.88 38.55 18.21
CA PRO A 751 -4.84 38.22 17.24
C PRO A 751 -3.67 37.46 17.88
N GLY A 752 -2.87 36.80 17.04
CA GLY A 752 -1.59 36.23 17.43
C GLY A 752 -0.61 37.29 17.97
N GLU A 753 0.40 36.84 18.70
CA GLU A 753 1.42 37.72 19.28
C GLU A 753 2.05 38.61 18.20
N GLY A 754 2.06 39.93 18.43
CA GLY A 754 2.59 40.92 17.48
C GLY A 754 1.71 41.23 16.27
N GLN A 755 0.51 40.65 16.14
CA GLN A 755 -0.38 40.82 14.98
C GLN A 755 -1.47 41.92 15.16
N GLY A 756 -1.36 42.74 16.22
CA GLY A 756 -2.22 43.90 16.45
C GLY A 756 -3.15 43.75 17.66
N PRO A 757 -3.98 44.78 17.95
CA PRO A 757 -4.91 44.76 19.08
C PRO A 757 -6.14 43.89 18.81
N ALA A 758 -6.83 43.49 19.88
CA ALA A 758 -8.12 42.80 19.80
C ALA A 758 -9.17 43.61 19.00
N VAL A 759 -10.04 42.90 18.28
CA VAL A 759 -11.14 43.47 17.51
C VAL A 759 -12.46 43.09 18.14
N SER A 760 -13.33 44.07 18.42
CA SER A 760 -14.66 43.82 18.99
C SER A 760 -15.76 44.02 17.96
N LYS A 761 -16.69 43.06 17.89
CA LYS A 761 -17.88 43.08 17.05
C LYS A 761 -19.10 42.65 17.84
N ALA A 762 -20.29 42.90 17.30
CA ALA A 762 -21.51 42.45 17.94
C ALA A 762 -22.62 42.23 16.90
N TYR A 763 -23.31 41.10 17.04
CA TYR A 763 -24.24 40.56 16.07
C TYR A 763 -25.61 40.36 16.71
N ASP A 764 -26.67 40.81 16.04
CA ASP A 764 -28.05 40.57 16.45
C ASP A 764 -28.59 39.34 15.70
N ILE A 765 -28.98 38.31 16.44
CA ILE A 765 -29.38 37.01 15.91
C ILE A 765 -30.84 36.80 16.23
N ALA A 766 -31.69 36.81 15.20
CA ALA A 766 -33.13 36.67 15.37
C ALA A 766 -33.54 35.34 16.04
N ALA A 767 -34.73 35.31 16.63
CA ALA A 767 -35.29 34.12 17.26
C ALA A 767 -35.43 32.94 16.28
N GLY A 768 -35.08 31.73 16.71
CA GLY A 768 -35.17 30.52 15.89
C GLY A 768 -34.38 30.65 14.57
N ARG A 769 -33.18 31.22 14.63
CA ARG A 769 -32.28 31.41 13.48
C ARG A 769 -30.85 30.98 13.84
N ARG A 770 -30.08 30.69 12.80
CA ARG A 770 -28.61 30.74 12.86
C ARG A 770 -28.09 32.01 12.20
N PHE A 771 -26.84 32.33 12.51
CA PHE A 771 -26.08 33.41 11.90
C PHE A 771 -24.66 32.95 11.63
N THR A 772 -24.04 33.42 10.54
CA THR A 772 -22.70 33.03 10.13
C THR A 772 -21.85 34.24 9.80
N VAL A 773 -20.60 34.18 10.23
CA VAL A 773 -19.60 35.22 10.02
C VAL A 773 -18.41 34.62 9.29
N HIS A 774 -17.97 35.27 8.21
CA HIS A 774 -16.66 35.02 7.62
C HIS A 774 -15.61 35.80 8.43
N VAL A 775 -14.69 35.12 9.11
CA VAL A 775 -13.84 35.78 10.11
C VAL A 775 -12.88 36.79 9.47
N ALA A 776 -12.39 36.53 8.26
CA ALA A 776 -11.49 37.44 7.55
C ALA A 776 -12.15 38.79 7.23
N ASP A 777 -13.48 38.86 7.06
CA ASP A 777 -14.20 40.11 6.84
C ASP A 777 -14.18 41.01 8.09
N GLU A 778 -14.00 40.42 9.27
CA GLU A 778 -14.02 41.14 10.55
C GLU A 778 -12.64 41.59 11.01
N VAL A 779 -11.62 40.75 10.79
CA VAL A 779 -10.26 40.97 11.33
C VAL A 779 -9.19 41.19 10.27
N GLY A 780 -9.50 41.00 8.98
CA GLY A 780 -8.55 41.07 7.87
C GLY A 780 -7.78 39.78 7.63
N ALA A 781 -7.03 39.73 6.52
CA ALA A 781 -6.24 38.58 6.10
C ALA A 781 -4.91 38.45 6.86
N ASP A 782 -4.31 37.26 6.75
CA ASP A 782 -2.96 36.89 7.24
C ASP A 782 -2.74 37.03 8.75
N ARG A 783 -3.72 36.57 9.54
CA ARG A 783 -3.65 36.57 11.01
C ARG A 783 -3.92 35.20 11.60
N ASP A 784 -3.30 34.90 12.72
CA ASP A 784 -3.82 33.94 13.70
C ASP A 784 -4.86 34.67 14.56
N VAL A 785 -5.99 34.04 14.84
CA VAL A 785 -7.07 34.67 15.59
C VAL A 785 -7.74 33.66 16.51
N SER A 786 -7.90 34.00 17.79
CA SER A 786 -8.81 33.31 18.70
C SER A 786 -10.07 34.17 18.86
N VAL A 787 -11.17 33.61 19.33
CA VAL A 787 -12.39 34.40 19.56
C VAL A 787 -13.07 34.04 20.87
N ARG A 788 -13.52 35.09 21.56
CA ARG A 788 -14.44 35.01 22.70
C ARG A 788 -15.79 35.57 22.30
N LEU A 789 -16.83 34.78 22.45
CA LEU A 789 -18.22 35.18 22.23
C LEU A 789 -18.93 35.29 23.58
N ASN A 790 -19.73 36.32 23.79
CA ASN A 790 -20.59 36.44 24.97
C ASN A 790 -21.97 37.02 24.65
N SER A 791 -22.98 36.64 25.43
CA SER A 791 -24.33 37.19 25.34
C SER A 791 -25.04 37.19 26.69
N ALA A 792 -26.03 38.08 26.85
CA ALA A 792 -26.92 38.06 28.01
C ALA A 792 -27.85 36.82 28.02
N SER A 793 -28.13 36.26 26.85
CA SER A 793 -28.98 35.08 26.66
C SER A 793 -28.15 33.86 26.23
N PRO A 794 -28.55 32.63 26.58
CA PRO A 794 -27.87 31.43 26.12
C PRO A 794 -27.95 31.24 24.60
N PHE A 795 -26.88 30.74 24.00
CA PHE A 795 -26.75 30.41 22.58
C PHE A 795 -25.82 29.20 22.41
N LEU A 796 -25.53 28.80 21.17
CA LEU A 796 -24.44 27.87 20.84
C LEU A 796 -23.60 28.49 19.73
N ALA A 797 -22.29 28.26 19.76
CA ALA A 797 -21.41 28.59 18.65
C ALA A 797 -20.50 27.43 18.25
N GLU A 798 -20.28 27.31 16.95
CA GLU A 798 -19.31 26.40 16.33
C GLU A 798 -18.41 27.18 15.35
N ARG A 799 -17.18 26.67 15.16
CA ARG A 799 -16.20 27.24 14.24
C ARG A 799 -15.79 26.21 13.19
N PRO A 800 -16.47 26.17 12.03
CA PRO A 800 -15.97 25.41 10.89
C PRO A 800 -14.82 26.17 10.20
N MET A 801 -13.84 25.42 9.75
CA MET A 801 -12.67 25.90 9.03
C MET A 801 -12.39 24.95 7.87
N TYR A 802 -12.12 25.51 6.70
CA TYR A 802 -11.73 24.78 5.50
C TYR A 802 -10.35 25.24 5.07
N PHE A 803 -9.51 24.34 4.57
CA PHE A 803 -8.12 24.68 4.33
C PHE A 803 -7.43 23.88 3.23
N ARG A 804 -6.31 24.44 2.76
CA ARG A 804 -5.16 23.74 2.18
C ARG A 804 -3.92 24.04 3.01
N TYR A 805 -3.56 23.10 3.88
CA TYR A 805 -2.44 23.21 4.81
C TYR A 805 -1.10 23.00 4.09
N ARG A 806 -0.22 24.00 4.16
CA ARG A 806 1.14 23.99 3.57
C ARG A 806 2.25 24.21 4.60
N GLY A 807 2.27 23.38 5.64
CA GLY A 807 3.30 23.42 6.68
C GLY A 807 4.24 22.21 6.62
N TYR A 808 5.52 22.41 6.89
CA TYR A 808 6.49 21.31 7.12
C TYR A 808 6.59 20.27 5.98
N GLY A 809 6.41 20.72 4.74
CA GLY A 809 6.44 19.84 3.55
C GLY A 809 5.12 19.14 3.23
N ALA A 810 4.07 19.38 4.02
CA ALA A 810 2.71 18.97 3.71
C ALA A 810 2.06 19.86 2.66
N ASP A 811 1.07 19.32 1.94
CA ASP A 811 0.15 20.04 1.06
C ASP A 811 -1.20 19.32 1.06
N TYR A 812 -1.96 19.48 2.16
CA TYR A 812 -3.17 18.70 2.43
C TYR A 812 -4.40 19.58 2.39
N THR A 813 -5.45 19.15 1.70
CA THR A 813 -6.77 19.78 1.77
C THR A 813 -7.58 19.19 2.92
N GLY A 814 -8.54 19.93 3.44
CA GLY A 814 -9.43 19.42 4.48
C GLY A 814 -10.30 20.50 5.09
N GLY A 815 -10.88 20.15 6.22
CA GLY A 815 -11.62 21.08 7.06
C GLY A 815 -12.05 20.41 8.36
N HIS A 816 -12.28 21.22 9.37
CA HIS A 816 -12.69 20.76 10.68
C HIS A 816 -13.69 21.71 11.32
N CYS A 817 -14.43 21.23 12.31
CA CYS A 817 -15.40 22.01 13.05
C CYS A 817 -15.30 21.65 14.52
N VAL A 818 -15.61 22.60 15.39
CA VAL A 818 -15.54 22.46 16.84
C VAL A 818 -16.66 23.26 17.47
N VAL A 819 -17.24 22.72 18.55
CA VAL A 819 -18.13 23.45 19.46
C VAL A 819 -17.26 24.23 20.43
N GLY A 820 -17.51 25.53 20.61
CA GLY A 820 -16.69 26.34 21.51
C GLY A 820 -16.74 25.85 22.97
N ALA A 821 -15.70 26.13 23.76
CA ALA A 821 -15.76 25.86 25.20
C ALA A 821 -16.58 26.93 25.92
N PRO A 822 -17.40 26.57 26.92
CA PRO A 822 -18.23 27.53 27.66
C PRO A 822 -17.45 28.47 28.60
N GLY A 823 -16.12 28.39 28.62
CA GLY A 823 -15.21 29.16 29.47
C GLY A 823 -13.79 28.61 29.40
N GLY A 824 -12.83 29.31 30.03
CA GLY A 824 -11.46 28.82 30.16
C GLY A 824 -11.39 27.63 31.13
N LEU A 825 -10.37 26.80 30.98
CA LEU A 825 -10.16 25.61 31.82
C LEU A 825 -8.84 25.71 32.61
N PRO A 826 -8.85 25.38 33.91
CA PRO A 826 -7.62 25.28 34.71
C PRO A 826 -6.81 24.01 34.38
N GLU A 827 -7.48 23.00 33.82
CA GLU A 827 -6.91 21.74 33.36
C GLU A 827 -7.64 21.28 32.10
N CYS A 828 -6.93 20.69 31.14
CA CYS A 828 -7.48 20.31 29.83
C CYS A 828 -6.81 19.03 29.31
N HIS A 829 -7.60 18.13 28.70
CA HIS A 829 -7.15 16.80 28.28
C HIS A 829 -7.51 16.46 26.83
N PHE A 830 -6.68 15.58 26.24
CA PHE A 830 -6.67 15.14 24.85
C PHE A 830 -6.12 13.72 24.78
N ALA A 831 -6.93 12.72 24.44
CA ALA A 831 -6.54 11.30 24.40
C ALA A 831 -5.93 10.81 23.07
N GLU A 832 -6.28 11.45 21.96
CA GLU A 832 -5.71 11.23 20.63
C GLU A 832 -4.48 12.12 20.40
N GLY A 833 -3.63 11.70 19.46
CA GLY A 833 -2.45 12.42 19.02
C GLY A 833 -1.44 11.44 18.42
N TYR A 834 -0.71 11.89 17.39
CA TYR A 834 0.33 11.10 16.76
C TYR A 834 1.41 11.99 16.16
N THR A 835 2.67 11.74 16.53
CA THR A 835 3.83 12.52 16.06
C THR A 835 4.65 11.81 15.00
N GLY A 836 4.05 10.86 14.26
CA GLY A 836 4.68 10.20 13.11
C GLY A 836 5.01 11.17 11.98
N GLY A 837 5.90 10.76 11.07
CA GLY A 837 6.49 11.67 10.06
C GLY A 837 5.49 12.32 9.09
N THR A 838 4.31 11.74 8.89
CA THR A 838 3.25 12.28 8.03
C THR A 838 2.19 13.10 8.78
N PHE A 839 2.30 13.24 10.10
CA PHE A 839 1.35 13.96 10.96
C PHE A 839 1.96 15.24 11.53
N GLN A 840 1.15 16.29 11.61
CA GLN A 840 1.49 17.60 12.16
C GLN A 840 0.46 17.99 13.21
N GLU A 841 0.78 17.77 14.48
CA GLU A 841 -0.11 18.03 15.61
C GLU A 841 0.30 19.31 16.35
N TRP A 842 -0.70 20.09 16.75
CA TRP A 842 -0.53 21.36 17.43
C TRP A 842 -1.43 21.47 18.65
N LEU A 843 -1.01 22.27 19.62
CA LEU A 843 -1.85 22.79 20.69
C LEU A 843 -1.96 24.31 20.51
N CYS A 844 -3.17 24.81 20.32
CA CYS A 844 -3.48 26.24 20.26
C CYS A 844 -4.03 26.67 21.62
N LEU A 845 -3.33 27.55 22.32
CA LEU A 845 -3.68 28.05 23.65
C LEU A 845 -4.09 29.51 23.55
N ALA A 846 -5.27 29.87 24.08
CA ALA A 846 -5.74 31.24 24.17
C ALA A 846 -5.93 31.68 25.61
N ASN A 847 -5.43 32.87 25.93
CA ASN A 847 -5.57 33.53 27.22
C ASN A 847 -6.41 34.80 27.05
N PRO A 848 -7.72 34.75 27.36
CA PRO A 848 -8.58 35.94 27.33
C PRO A 848 -8.42 36.84 28.56
N GLY A 849 -7.58 36.46 29.53
CA GLY A 849 -7.39 37.18 30.78
C GLY A 849 -6.41 38.35 30.67
N ALA A 850 -6.43 39.22 31.69
CA ALA A 850 -5.65 40.45 31.73
C ALA A 850 -4.20 40.29 32.22
N THR A 851 -3.78 39.07 32.57
CA THR A 851 -2.41 38.75 33.00
C THR A 851 -1.93 37.49 32.29
N ASP A 852 -0.62 37.32 32.18
CA ASP A 852 -0.02 36.12 31.59
C ASP A 852 -0.41 34.85 32.37
N ALA A 853 -0.58 33.75 31.64
CA ALA A 853 -0.81 32.42 32.17
C ALA A 853 0.42 31.54 31.97
N THR A 854 0.80 30.74 32.98
CA THR A 854 1.84 29.71 32.86
C THR A 854 1.16 28.35 32.84
N VAL A 855 1.36 27.59 31.77
CA VAL A 855 0.71 26.29 31.52
C VAL A 855 1.77 25.20 31.47
N GLN A 856 1.58 24.15 32.27
CA GLN A 856 2.33 22.90 32.17
C GLN A 856 1.66 22.00 31.13
N VAL A 857 2.45 21.35 30.26
CA VAL A 857 2.00 20.35 29.29
C VAL A 857 2.67 19.02 29.61
N ASP A 858 1.87 18.03 29.98
CA ASP A 858 2.27 16.65 30.21
C ASP A 858 1.87 15.79 28.99
N TYR A 859 2.83 15.06 28.44
CA TYR A 859 2.59 14.13 27.34
C TYR A 859 2.58 12.69 27.85
N LEU A 860 1.50 11.97 27.60
CA LEU A 860 1.38 10.55 27.95
C LEU A 860 1.37 9.73 26.65
N THR A 861 2.34 8.84 26.49
CA THR A 861 2.54 8.07 25.26
C THR A 861 2.22 6.60 25.46
N GLN A 862 1.86 5.92 24.36
CA GLN A 862 1.68 4.47 24.39
C GLN A 862 3.02 3.73 24.46
N GLU A 863 4.05 4.28 23.82
CA GLU A 863 5.35 3.65 23.65
C GLU A 863 6.27 3.82 24.87
N ALA A 864 6.23 4.97 25.54
CA ALA A 864 7.16 5.32 26.62
C ALA A 864 6.47 5.74 27.93
N GLY A 865 5.14 5.76 28.00
CA GLY A 865 4.40 6.34 29.13
C GLY A 865 4.59 7.85 29.19
N SER A 866 4.67 8.41 30.39
CA SER A 866 4.81 9.86 30.59
C SER A 866 6.18 10.38 30.14
N LEU A 867 6.18 11.48 29.38
CA LEU A 867 7.38 12.22 29.00
C LEU A 867 7.65 13.39 29.96
N PRO A 868 8.85 14.00 29.93
CA PRO A 868 9.13 15.20 30.72
C PRO A 868 8.18 16.36 30.39
N ALA A 869 7.62 16.99 31.43
CA ALA A 869 6.71 18.11 31.29
C ALA A 869 7.35 19.31 30.57
N ARG A 870 6.54 20.04 29.81
CA ARG A 870 6.89 21.30 29.16
C ARG A 870 6.13 22.45 29.80
N TYR A 871 6.65 23.66 29.65
CA TYR A 871 6.05 24.87 30.22
C TYR A 871 5.89 25.92 29.13
N VAL A 872 4.69 26.50 29.07
CA VAL A 872 4.28 27.48 28.06
C VAL A 872 3.75 28.70 28.78
N THR A 873 4.28 29.88 28.47
CA THR A 873 3.69 31.15 28.91
C THR A 873 2.76 31.65 27.81
N VAL A 874 1.50 31.93 28.16
CA VAL A 874 0.50 32.51 27.26
C VAL A 874 0.25 33.96 27.70
N PRO A 875 0.72 34.96 26.93
CA PRO A 875 0.57 36.37 27.31
C PRO A 875 -0.90 36.79 27.52
N ALA A 876 -1.12 37.82 28.32
CA ALA A 876 -2.44 38.43 28.51
C ALA A 876 -3.11 38.80 27.18
N ALA A 877 -4.42 38.56 27.06
CA ALA A 877 -5.24 38.88 25.89
C ALA A 877 -4.63 38.43 24.54
N SER A 878 -4.02 37.24 24.52
CA SER A 878 -3.25 36.72 23.39
C SER A 878 -3.40 35.20 23.25
N ARG A 879 -2.76 34.65 22.23
CA ARG A 879 -2.70 33.21 21.96
C ARG A 879 -1.28 32.75 21.61
N VAL A 880 -1.00 31.47 21.85
CA VAL A 880 0.26 30.79 21.54
C VAL A 880 -0.02 29.42 20.91
N ASN A 881 0.76 29.01 19.91
CA ASN A 881 0.69 27.69 19.30
C ASN A 881 1.94 26.88 19.63
N VAL A 882 1.76 25.61 20.01
CA VAL A 882 2.84 24.67 20.32
C VAL A 882 2.75 23.50 19.35
N ARG A 883 3.82 23.23 18.59
CA ARG A 883 3.90 22.04 17.75
C ARG A 883 4.24 20.83 18.61
N VAL A 884 3.33 19.87 18.69
CA VAL A 884 3.48 18.68 19.56
C VAL A 884 4.63 17.79 19.06
N ASN A 885 4.80 17.65 17.73
CA ASN A 885 5.90 16.89 17.13
C ASN A 885 7.29 17.33 17.63
N ASP A 886 7.49 18.64 17.85
CA ASP A 886 8.76 19.17 18.34
C ASP A 886 8.87 19.09 19.87
N SER A 887 7.73 19.27 20.55
CA SER A 887 7.66 19.38 22.02
C SER A 887 7.74 18.03 22.73
N ALA A 888 7.03 17.02 22.21
CA ALA A 888 7.02 15.64 22.68
C ALA A 888 8.10 14.77 22.01
N GLY A 889 8.44 15.05 20.74
CA GLY A 889 9.35 14.26 19.92
C GLY A 889 8.62 13.37 18.90
N PRO A 890 9.34 12.79 17.92
CA PRO A 890 8.73 12.11 16.77
C PRO A 890 8.34 10.65 17.09
N GLY A 891 7.31 10.16 16.39
CA GLY A 891 6.95 8.74 16.32
C GLY A 891 6.14 8.20 17.50
N TYR A 892 5.54 9.07 18.33
CA TYR A 892 4.71 8.66 19.47
C TYR A 892 3.23 8.71 19.13
N GLN A 893 2.48 7.73 19.62
CA GLN A 893 1.06 7.94 19.89
C GLN A 893 0.98 8.70 21.20
N VAL A 894 0.45 9.92 21.17
CA VAL A 894 0.55 10.88 22.28
C VAL A 894 -0.83 11.36 22.70
N SER A 895 -0.96 11.60 24.00
CA SER A 895 -2.09 12.29 24.62
C SER A 895 -1.52 13.46 25.42
N CYS A 896 -2.31 14.51 25.59
CA CYS A 896 -1.86 15.75 26.20
C CYS A 896 -2.75 16.10 27.40
N ARG A 897 -2.11 16.39 28.54
CA ARG A 897 -2.73 17.03 29.68
C ARG A 897 -2.10 18.40 29.88
N LEU A 898 -2.92 19.44 29.95
CA LEU A 898 -2.48 20.80 30.19
C LEU A 898 -3.00 21.30 31.52
N LYS A 899 -2.16 21.96 32.31
CA LYS A 899 -2.52 22.50 33.63
C LYS A 899 -2.03 23.93 33.81
N VAL A 900 -2.94 24.84 34.16
CA VAL A 900 -2.60 26.22 34.51
C VAL A 900 -1.96 26.24 35.90
N LEU A 901 -0.72 26.70 35.99
CA LEU A 901 0.04 26.81 37.23
C LEU A 901 -0.10 28.17 37.90
N SER A 902 -0.28 29.23 37.10
CA SER A 902 -0.45 30.60 37.56
C SER A 902 -1.12 31.44 36.48
N GLY A 903 -1.89 32.45 36.87
CA GLY A 903 -2.60 33.33 35.94
C GLY A 903 -4.05 32.88 35.71
N PRO A 904 -4.73 33.43 34.68
CA PRO A 904 -6.09 33.06 34.32
C PRO A 904 -6.15 31.68 33.68
N ASP A 905 -7.34 31.07 33.72
CA ASP A 905 -7.64 29.84 32.99
C ASP A 905 -7.51 30.08 31.47
N VAL A 906 -7.04 29.07 30.75
CA VAL A 906 -6.80 29.14 29.31
C VAL A 906 -7.76 28.24 28.54
N MET A 907 -7.98 28.55 27.27
CA MET A 907 -8.67 27.67 26.35
C MET A 907 -7.65 26.94 25.47
N VAL A 908 -7.90 25.67 25.16
CA VAL A 908 -6.98 24.86 24.35
C VAL A 908 -7.73 24.08 23.28
N GLU A 909 -7.24 24.14 22.06
CA GLU A 909 -7.69 23.33 20.92
C GLU A 909 -6.51 22.56 20.32
N ARG A 910 -6.76 21.34 19.82
CA ARG A 910 -5.74 20.49 19.19
C ARG A 910 -6.04 20.25 17.71
N PRO A 911 -5.51 21.06 16.79
CA PRO A 911 -5.56 20.73 15.38
C PRO A 911 -4.44 19.77 14.97
N MET A 912 -4.76 18.85 14.08
CA MET A 912 -3.84 17.88 13.50
C MET A 912 -4.04 17.81 11.98
N TYR A 913 -2.94 17.78 11.23
CA TYR A 913 -2.92 17.69 9.77
C TYR A 913 -2.09 16.48 9.35
N PHE A 914 -2.56 15.68 8.38
CA PHE A 914 -1.96 14.36 8.13
C PHE A 914 -2.05 13.87 6.68
N ASP A 915 -1.14 12.97 6.33
CA ASP A 915 -1.26 11.97 5.27
C ASP A 915 -1.34 10.59 5.95
N TYR A 916 -2.55 10.04 6.03
CA TYR A 916 -2.87 8.79 6.73
C TYR A 916 -2.68 7.58 5.81
N ARG A 917 -1.87 6.58 6.18
CA ARG A 917 -1.50 5.45 5.30
C ARG A 917 -1.74 4.08 5.91
#